data_AF-A0A9P6RI14-F1
#
_entry.id   AF-A0A9P6RI14-F1
#
_cell.length_a   1.000
_cell.length_b   1.000
_cell.length_c   1.000
_cell.angle_alpha   90.00
_cell.angle_beta   90.00
_cell.angle_gamma   90.00
#
_symmetry.space_group_name_H-M   'P 1'
#
loop_
_entity.id
_entity.type
_entity.pdbx_description
1 polymer ?
#
loop_
_entity_poly.entity_id
_entity_poly.type
_entity_poly.pdbx_seq_one_letter_code
_entity_poly.pdbx_strand_id
1 'polypeptide(L)'
;MGDDHQAFQLAPSTGADLQHPIVRIELQTDSTTGERFVFWEDIETFFPGLLHVQRDSNVMLAFMRDTTGQRYNPLRIKHYSGSILMVITATATTTGSPTMPMVADSHDSADVDPPEYNASVSQRDAQPAWTPPSILEAQSYSNSSPWLFIILPIGNQLFNGKTPLDSKFRVHFLCEGGSQNQFRVASNSTQDIIPSHAHLCGHQGYELERPMEFFDRYGSYVLDLLLMFKQGFSVNGTVVPSLKAVAYDQVEQESLDDLHLSRKLYGDIEADVDRMINLLYSANMNDGQPSREHVGARDLSEIRLPDLSEMRSFLRSLSDSETEDRETNASLGWLYCETSHLGQKTWLCHHHYETALDTAAVNHLLKTTGCVFNNEGEKLRVVLKPTGTGTPKHLFALLGKIKYAQSMELTLDWDSSYHDLCILRDTILEMQCLTALKLDCSDYAGPVTDIINRGKRSDPLAQLLMSSSLRIINLVRARGFFARSLPFASRDPTKLEELHIDALFDPIEHSDKLATVFDKSPNLTTLTLHCTNAHFNGTIELIKDRLSTHQHFRLLNVDSPSFKISLDRAELGSLLLDPKKINAPLIGFEPIVIERYGAHMHALVIDDYIKDDGIEALDKVTQIPKSLKLRRLDIRVDWELFRKSRMTQKGMQTLDKVIKRLLASNIDANPAPEASKSDVYPAVMSSLLAEKATALLPASNSSYAPLPHSLPSISSSTSTKTLTTPLEFTFSTHYEFGWWCSFLSANFQVLTSLEIKNVHACKSVQMLDKDTAYMTKQGQPQKQSVLKTFILRGTYSKFKEEGIDALVRILSLCPFLETFRFTRMKLTHSQWRRVFLALNYHHIKVIDIRRSNAGLFNMMLPIELIPDNAVLTELDVSKSYMTETTMLTLQKDLKRRLPGCRVVV
;
A
#
# COMPACT_ATOMS: atom_id res chain seq x y z
N MET A 1 -11.79 -56.63 11.31
CA MET A 1 -12.58 -55.37 11.28
C MET A 1 -12.27 -54.69 9.96
N GLY A 2 -13.20 -53.94 9.37
CA GLY A 2 -12.96 -53.26 8.09
C GLY A 2 -11.91 -52.16 8.21
N ASP A 3 -11.00 -52.07 7.25
CA ASP A 3 -9.91 -51.08 7.19
C ASP A 3 -10.41 -49.76 6.56
N ASP A 4 -11.60 -49.34 7.00
CA ASP A 4 -12.44 -48.34 6.34
C ASP A 4 -12.46 -47.00 7.08
N HIS A 5 -11.63 -46.85 8.10
CA HIS A 5 -11.53 -45.64 8.92
C HIS A 5 -10.07 -45.32 9.25
N GLN A 6 -9.67 -44.05 9.10
CA GLN A 6 -8.40 -43.57 9.67
C GLN A 6 -8.58 -43.32 11.17
N ALA A 7 -7.64 -43.80 11.98
CA ALA A 7 -7.56 -43.50 13.41
C ALA A 7 -6.78 -42.19 13.65
N PHE A 8 -7.31 -41.34 14.54
CA PHE A 8 -6.71 -40.08 14.99
C PHE A 8 -6.75 -39.97 16.52
N GLN A 9 -5.76 -39.31 17.12
CA GLN A 9 -5.69 -39.08 18.57
C GLN A 9 -5.06 -37.70 18.83
N LEU A 10 -5.53 -36.97 19.85
CA LEU A 10 -4.90 -35.69 20.23
C LEU A 10 -3.48 -35.94 20.77
N ALA A 11 -2.52 -35.15 20.32
CA ALA A 11 -1.14 -35.21 20.81
C ALA A 11 -1.08 -34.87 22.31
N PRO A 12 -0.34 -35.65 23.13
CA PRO A 12 -0.28 -35.43 24.57
C PRO A 12 0.38 -34.09 24.89
N SER A 13 -0.33 -33.22 25.59
CA SER A 13 0.26 -32.00 26.15
C SER A 13 1.34 -32.37 27.18
N THR A 14 2.53 -31.80 27.03
CA THR A 14 3.74 -32.12 27.81
C THR A 14 3.48 -32.23 29.31
N GLY A 15 3.63 -33.44 29.87
CA GLY A 15 3.61 -33.70 31.30
C GLY A 15 2.33 -34.33 31.89
N ALA A 16 1.29 -34.59 31.09
CA ALA A 16 0.07 -35.27 31.55
C ALA A 16 -0.17 -36.59 30.79
N ASP A 17 -0.07 -37.72 31.49
CA ASP A 17 -0.24 -39.09 30.94
C ASP A 17 -1.72 -39.48 30.78
N LEU A 18 -2.50 -38.59 30.16
CA LEU A 18 -3.93 -38.77 29.90
C LEU A 18 -4.13 -39.32 28.49
N GLN A 19 -4.53 -40.59 28.39
CA GLN A 19 -4.88 -41.22 27.12
C GLN A 19 -6.13 -40.55 26.52
N HIS A 20 -5.92 -39.62 25.59
CA HIS A 20 -7.01 -39.04 24.79
C HIS A 20 -7.72 -40.12 23.96
N PRO A 21 -9.05 -40.05 23.79
CA PRO A 21 -9.80 -41.04 23.03
C PRO A 21 -9.36 -41.07 21.57
N ILE A 22 -9.24 -42.28 21.00
CA ILE A 22 -8.94 -42.47 19.58
C ILE A 22 -10.24 -42.29 18.79
N VAL A 23 -10.28 -41.24 17.97
CA VAL A 23 -11.36 -40.98 17.00
C VAL A 23 -11.09 -41.82 15.73
N ARG A 24 -12.15 -42.31 15.09
CA ARG A 24 -12.07 -43.03 13.82
C ARG A 24 -12.98 -42.36 12.81
N ILE A 25 -12.42 -41.86 11.71
CA ILE A 25 -13.13 -41.13 10.66
C ILE A 25 -13.18 -41.99 9.39
N GLU A 26 -14.35 -42.09 8.77
CA GLU A 26 -14.61 -42.93 7.59
C GLU A 26 -13.76 -42.48 6.38
N LEU A 27 -13.27 -43.46 5.62
CA LEU A 27 -12.39 -43.24 4.47
C LEU A 27 -13.13 -43.03 3.17
N GLN A 28 -12.99 -41.82 2.61
CA GLN A 28 -13.34 -41.53 1.23
C GLN A 28 -12.30 -42.12 0.27
N THR A 29 -12.67 -42.32 -0.99
CA THR A 29 -11.78 -42.82 -2.05
C THR A 29 -11.83 -41.88 -3.24
N ASP A 30 -10.68 -41.44 -3.75
CA ASP A 30 -10.64 -40.55 -4.91
C ASP A 30 -11.02 -41.31 -6.19
N SER A 31 -12.00 -40.79 -6.92
CA SER A 31 -12.52 -41.40 -8.16
C SER A 31 -11.52 -41.43 -9.33
N THR A 32 -10.40 -40.72 -9.20
CA THR A 32 -9.39 -40.51 -10.24
C THR A 32 -8.11 -41.29 -9.94
N THR A 33 -7.63 -41.25 -8.69
CA THR A 33 -6.40 -41.94 -8.27
C THR A 33 -6.64 -43.29 -7.60
N GLY A 34 -7.85 -43.56 -7.11
CA GLY A 34 -8.17 -44.73 -6.30
C GLY A 34 -7.59 -44.70 -4.88
N GLU A 35 -6.94 -43.60 -4.47
CA GLU A 35 -6.37 -43.48 -3.14
C GLU A 35 -7.44 -43.19 -2.07
N ARG A 36 -7.31 -43.84 -0.91
CA ARG A 36 -8.16 -43.56 0.26
C ARG A 36 -7.65 -42.35 1.05
N PHE A 37 -8.55 -41.51 1.53
CA PHE A 37 -8.23 -40.26 2.24
C PHE A 37 -9.34 -39.86 3.24
N VAL A 38 -9.04 -38.85 4.06
CA VAL A 38 -10.00 -38.13 4.92
C VAL A 38 -9.94 -36.63 4.59
N PHE A 39 -11.07 -35.92 4.60
CA PHE A 39 -11.06 -34.46 4.43
C PHE A 39 -10.57 -33.76 5.71
N TRP A 40 -9.89 -32.63 5.55
CA TRP A 40 -9.42 -31.83 6.68
C TRP A 40 -10.56 -31.36 7.60
N GLU A 41 -11.67 -30.95 7.00
CA GLU A 41 -12.87 -30.45 7.69
C GLU A 41 -13.51 -31.52 8.59
N ASP A 42 -13.46 -32.79 8.20
CA ASP A 42 -13.91 -33.91 9.04
C ASP A 42 -13.02 -34.05 10.30
N ILE A 43 -11.70 -33.87 10.16
CA ILE A 43 -10.76 -33.95 11.28
C ILE A 43 -10.97 -32.76 12.23
N GLU A 44 -11.08 -31.54 11.68
CA GLU A 44 -11.30 -30.31 12.46
C GLU A 44 -12.64 -30.33 13.23
N THR A 45 -13.65 -31.04 12.70
CA THR A 45 -14.94 -31.26 13.38
C THR A 45 -14.79 -32.04 14.71
N PHE A 46 -13.84 -32.98 14.80
CA PHE A 46 -13.54 -33.70 16.05
C PHE A 46 -12.44 -33.05 16.89
N PHE A 47 -11.58 -32.23 16.28
CA PHE A 47 -10.45 -31.57 16.93
C PHE A 47 -10.43 -30.05 16.61
N PRO A 48 -11.31 -29.24 17.22
CA PRO A 48 -11.39 -27.81 16.94
C PRO A 48 -10.06 -27.08 17.19
N GLY A 49 -9.66 -26.21 16.26
CA GLY A 49 -8.37 -25.53 16.33
C GLY A 49 -7.16 -26.39 15.90
N LEU A 50 -7.41 -27.49 15.17
CA LEU A 50 -6.41 -28.29 14.46
C LEU A 50 -5.42 -27.41 13.67
N LEU A 51 -4.12 -27.56 13.95
CA LEU A 51 -3.03 -26.88 13.24
C LEU A 51 -2.38 -27.80 12.21
N HIS A 52 -2.07 -29.04 12.60
CA HIS A 52 -1.43 -30.04 11.75
C HIS A 52 -1.64 -31.45 12.28
N VAL A 53 -1.44 -32.43 11.40
CA VAL A 53 -1.47 -33.86 11.70
C VAL A 53 -0.08 -34.45 11.52
N GLN A 54 0.33 -35.30 12.46
CA GLN A 54 1.60 -36.02 12.43
C GLN A 54 1.39 -37.53 12.45
N ARG A 55 2.42 -38.25 12.04
CA ARG A 55 2.54 -39.71 12.13
C ARG A 55 3.81 -40.05 12.90
N ASP A 56 3.75 -41.13 13.70
CA ASP A 56 4.90 -41.68 14.43
C ASP A 56 5.68 -40.60 15.24
N SER A 57 4.92 -39.72 15.90
CA SER A 57 5.31 -38.55 16.72
C SER A 57 6.18 -37.45 16.10
N ASN A 58 6.91 -37.71 15.00
CA ASN A 58 7.85 -36.75 14.41
C ASN A 58 7.56 -36.41 12.93
N VAL A 59 6.73 -37.19 12.22
CA VAL A 59 6.53 -36.99 10.78
C VAL A 59 5.31 -36.11 10.50
N MET A 60 5.54 -34.84 10.18
CA MET A 60 4.53 -33.92 9.63
C MET A 60 3.88 -34.51 8.37
N LEU A 61 2.56 -34.70 8.37
CA LEU A 61 1.84 -35.15 7.18
C LEU A 61 1.53 -33.98 6.24
N ALA A 62 1.98 -34.10 5.00
CA ALA A 62 1.65 -33.15 3.94
C ALA A 62 0.24 -33.42 3.38
N PHE A 63 -0.48 -32.35 3.06
CA PHE A 63 -1.72 -32.42 2.28
C PHE A 63 -1.49 -33.08 0.92
N MET A 64 -2.44 -33.91 0.50
CA MET A 64 -2.43 -34.51 -0.83
C MET A 64 -2.41 -33.45 -1.93
N ARG A 65 -1.67 -33.72 -3.00
CA ARG A 65 -1.55 -32.88 -4.19
C ARG A 65 -2.01 -33.63 -5.44
N ASP A 66 -2.49 -32.88 -6.42
CA ASP A 66 -2.83 -33.40 -7.75
C ASP A 66 -1.59 -33.61 -8.64
N THR A 67 -1.80 -34.08 -9.86
CA THR A 67 -0.75 -34.31 -10.86
C THR A 67 -0.08 -33.03 -11.38
N THR A 68 -0.58 -31.84 -11.01
CA THR A 68 0.05 -30.53 -11.30
C THR A 68 0.85 -30.00 -10.11
N GLY A 69 0.82 -30.71 -8.97
CA GLY A 69 1.46 -30.29 -7.73
C GLY A 69 0.64 -29.29 -6.90
N GLN A 70 -0.59 -28.95 -7.31
CA GLN A 70 -1.47 -28.13 -6.47
C GLN A 70 -2.10 -28.98 -5.37
N ARG A 71 -2.42 -28.38 -4.21
CA ARG A 71 -3.14 -29.08 -3.14
C ARG A 71 -4.60 -29.28 -3.55
N TYR A 72 -5.19 -30.43 -3.24
CA TYR A 72 -6.63 -30.61 -3.45
C TYR A 72 -7.44 -29.60 -2.62
N ASN A 73 -8.57 -29.16 -3.19
CA ASN A 73 -9.58 -28.35 -2.52
C ASN A 73 -10.94 -29.09 -2.60
N PRO A 74 -11.62 -29.42 -1.49
CA PRO A 74 -11.16 -29.26 -0.10
C PRO A 74 -9.90 -30.08 0.21
N LEU A 75 -9.21 -29.69 1.30
CA LEU A 75 -7.93 -30.27 1.73
C LEU A 75 -8.10 -31.71 2.22
N ARG A 76 -7.10 -32.56 1.96
CA ARG A 76 -7.15 -34.02 2.21
C ARG A 76 -5.87 -34.56 2.82
N ILE A 77 -6.02 -35.50 3.74
CA ILE A 77 -4.94 -36.32 4.33
C ILE A 77 -5.09 -37.76 3.82
N LYS A 78 -4.00 -38.33 3.30
CA LYS A 78 -3.95 -39.70 2.78
C LYS A 78 -4.16 -40.73 3.89
N HIS A 79 -4.78 -41.87 3.58
CA HIS A 79 -4.91 -42.99 4.50
C HIS A 79 -3.57 -43.66 4.82
N TYR A 80 -3.34 -43.95 6.10
CA TYR A 80 -2.22 -44.73 6.61
C TYR A 80 -2.76 -45.92 7.42
N SER A 81 -3.08 -47.01 6.71
CA SER A 81 -3.56 -48.29 7.27
C SER A 81 -2.74 -48.73 8.49
N GLY A 82 -3.43 -48.98 9.61
CA GLY A 82 -2.84 -49.44 10.86
C GLY A 82 -2.13 -48.37 11.71
N SER A 83 -1.91 -47.15 11.19
CA SER A 83 -1.36 -46.03 11.97
C SER A 83 -2.46 -45.28 12.72
N ILE A 84 -2.15 -44.82 13.93
CA ILE A 84 -2.89 -43.73 14.60
C ILE A 84 -2.17 -42.43 14.25
N LEU A 85 -2.92 -41.42 13.81
CA LEU A 85 -2.37 -40.12 13.44
C LEU A 85 -2.55 -39.13 14.60
N MET A 86 -1.46 -38.46 14.98
CA MET A 86 -1.48 -37.50 16.10
C MET A 86 -1.94 -36.14 15.60
N VAL A 87 -2.97 -35.60 16.23
CA VAL A 87 -3.55 -34.30 15.95
C VAL A 87 -2.97 -33.27 16.90
N ILE A 88 -2.43 -32.17 16.36
CA ILE A 88 -1.95 -31.04 17.15
C ILE A 88 -2.90 -29.86 16.93
N THR A 89 -3.53 -29.41 18.02
CA THR A 89 -4.41 -28.24 18.06
C THR A 89 -3.69 -27.04 18.67
N ALA A 90 -4.11 -25.82 18.34
CA ALA A 90 -3.72 -24.64 19.09
C ALA A 90 -4.20 -24.78 20.54
N THR A 91 -3.28 -24.69 21.51
CA THR A 91 -3.63 -24.70 22.93
C THR A 91 -4.40 -23.45 23.27
N ALA A 92 -5.70 -23.61 23.55
CA ALA A 92 -6.55 -22.51 24.00
C ALA A 92 -5.99 -21.97 25.34
N THR A 93 -5.42 -20.77 25.32
CA THR A 93 -4.98 -20.07 26.53
C THR A 93 -6.21 -19.70 27.35
N THR A 94 -6.51 -20.52 28.36
CA THR A 94 -7.69 -20.42 29.21
C THR A 94 -7.74 -19.08 29.94
N THR A 95 -8.42 -18.10 29.36
CA THR A 95 -8.74 -16.81 29.99
C THR A 95 -9.78 -17.02 31.08
N GLY A 96 -9.31 -17.48 32.24
CA GLY A 96 -10.14 -17.71 33.42
C GLY A 96 -10.70 -16.41 33.95
N SER A 97 -11.97 -16.13 33.65
CA SER A 97 -12.73 -15.02 34.22
C SER A 97 -13.23 -15.40 35.62
N PRO A 98 -12.72 -14.82 36.71
CA PRO A 98 -13.20 -15.14 38.06
C PRO A 98 -14.59 -14.55 38.26
N THR A 99 -15.62 -15.41 38.28
CA THR A 99 -16.97 -15.00 38.67
C THR A 99 -17.07 -15.01 40.19
N MET A 100 -17.13 -13.83 40.81
CA MET A 100 -17.38 -13.64 42.24
C MET A 100 -18.71 -12.91 42.46
N PRO A 101 -19.44 -13.19 43.55
CA PRO A 101 -20.81 -12.71 43.75
C PRO A 101 -20.88 -11.28 44.29
N MET A 102 -22.04 -10.64 44.11
CA MET A 102 -22.35 -9.35 44.74
C MET A 102 -22.63 -9.52 46.24
N VAL A 103 -21.96 -8.70 47.06
CA VAL A 103 -22.39 -8.32 48.42
C VAL A 103 -22.20 -6.80 48.53
N ALA A 104 -23.07 -6.13 49.29
CA ALA A 104 -23.09 -4.68 49.45
C ALA A 104 -22.60 -4.24 50.85
N ASP A 105 -22.42 -2.93 51.01
CA ASP A 105 -22.18 -2.20 52.27
C ASP A 105 -20.84 -2.49 53.00
N SER A 106 -20.24 -1.57 53.76
CA SER A 106 -20.33 -0.10 53.79
C SER A 106 -19.16 0.49 54.63
N HIS A 107 -19.03 1.81 54.64
CA HIS A 107 -18.35 2.64 55.67
C HIS A 107 -16.82 2.52 55.92
N ASP A 108 -16.18 3.68 55.70
CA ASP A 108 -15.25 4.40 56.59
C ASP A 108 -13.75 4.08 56.78
N SER A 109 -13.00 5.20 56.71
CA SER A 109 -11.89 5.61 57.59
C SER A 109 -10.50 4.93 57.58
N ALA A 110 -9.55 5.69 57.01
CA ALA A 110 -8.30 6.16 57.65
C ALA A 110 -7.02 5.30 57.72
N ASP A 111 -5.92 6.05 57.86
CA ASP A 111 -4.49 5.72 57.83
C ASP A 111 -4.01 4.57 58.75
N VAL A 112 -2.96 3.86 58.31
CA VAL A 112 -1.74 3.49 59.09
C VAL A 112 -0.59 3.18 58.09
N ASP A 113 0.63 3.59 58.41
CA ASP A 113 1.87 3.33 57.63
C ASP A 113 2.34 1.86 57.67
N PRO A 114 3.09 1.39 56.63
CA PRO A 114 3.67 0.04 56.60
C PRO A 114 5.05 -0.06 57.30
N PRO A 115 5.31 -1.10 58.12
CA PRO A 115 6.65 -1.47 58.53
C PRO A 115 7.30 -2.47 57.55
N GLU A 116 8.59 -2.29 57.28
CA GLU A 116 9.43 -3.31 56.63
C GLU A 116 9.61 -4.54 57.55
N TYR A 117 9.80 -5.74 56.98
CA TYR A 117 10.77 -6.68 57.56
C TYR A 117 11.31 -7.70 56.55
N ASN A 118 12.61 -8.02 56.66
CA ASN A 118 13.29 -9.06 55.90
C ASN A 118 13.25 -10.40 56.65
N ALA A 119 13.06 -11.53 55.97
CA ALA A 119 13.58 -12.82 56.41
C ALA A 119 13.72 -13.83 55.26
N SER A 120 14.92 -14.38 55.11
CA SER A 120 15.34 -15.35 54.09
C SER A 120 15.39 -16.79 54.64
N VAL A 121 15.69 -17.75 53.75
CA VAL A 121 16.19 -19.13 54.03
C VAL A 121 15.18 -20.20 54.46
N SER A 122 14.97 -21.19 53.58
CA SER A 122 15.37 -22.59 53.87
C SER A 122 15.34 -23.50 52.62
N GLN A 123 16.44 -24.20 52.39
CA GLN A 123 16.48 -25.41 51.56
C GLN A 123 16.06 -26.63 52.39
N ARG A 124 15.57 -27.69 51.72
CA ARG A 124 15.79 -29.08 52.14
C ARG A 124 15.89 -29.99 50.93
N ASP A 125 16.72 -31.02 51.07
CA ASP A 125 17.15 -31.92 50.00
C ASP A 125 16.25 -33.14 49.81
N ALA A 126 16.18 -33.64 48.57
CA ALA A 126 15.89 -35.04 48.28
C ALA A 126 16.46 -35.43 46.90
N GLN A 127 17.32 -36.45 46.88
CA GLN A 127 17.85 -37.14 45.71
C GLN A 127 17.84 -38.66 45.98
N PRO A 128 17.99 -39.53 44.97
CA PRO A 128 17.54 -39.41 43.59
C PRO A 128 16.78 -40.68 43.11
N ALA A 129 16.20 -40.64 41.92
CA ALA A 129 15.79 -41.84 41.18
C ALA A 129 16.31 -41.74 39.73
N TRP A 130 17.20 -42.64 39.33
CA TRP A 130 17.78 -42.65 37.98
C TRP A 130 16.97 -43.53 37.03
N THR A 131 16.55 -42.96 35.90
CA THR A 131 16.29 -43.69 34.66
C THR A 131 17.01 -42.93 33.53
N PRO A 132 17.66 -43.63 32.57
CA PRO A 132 18.48 -42.97 31.55
C PRO A 132 17.62 -42.34 30.44
N PRO A 133 17.82 -41.05 30.10
CA PRO A 133 17.19 -40.45 28.93
C PRO A 133 17.68 -41.04 27.61
N SER A 134 16.83 -40.98 26.59
CA SER A 134 17.16 -41.30 25.20
C SER A 134 18.27 -40.37 24.68
N ILE A 135 19.27 -40.91 23.99
CA ILE A 135 20.49 -40.19 23.57
C ILE A 135 20.22 -38.94 22.69
N LEU A 136 19.04 -38.85 22.05
CA LEU A 136 18.68 -37.77 21.12
C LEU A 136 18.04 -36.54 21.78
N GLU A 137 17.49 -36.62 22.99
CA GLU A 137 16.89 -35.45 23.68
C GLU A 137 17.93 -34.56 24.37
N ALA A 138 19.18 -35.04 24.52
CA ALA A 138 20.25 -34.36 25.24
C ALA A 138 21.03 -33.31 24.42
N GLN A 139 20.82 -33.22 23.10
CA GLN A 139 21.64 -32.38 22.21
C GLN A 139 21.07 -30.97 21.96
N SER A 140 19.89 -30.64 22.50
CA SER A 140 19.25 -29.32 22.37
C SER A 140 19.83 -28.23 23.29
N TYR A 141 20.71 -28.59 24.23
CA TYR A 141 21.29 -27.68 25.22
C TYR A 141 22.82 -27.72 25.27
N SER A 142 23.48 -26.81 24.54
CA SER A 142 24.79 -26.24 24.95
C SER A 142 25.36 -25.19 23.99
N ASN A 143 25.11 -25.29 22.67
CA ASN A 143 25.78 -24.50 21.62
C ASN A 143 25.89 -23.00 21.94
N SER A 144 27.07 -22.59 22.42
CA SER A 144 27.45 -21.23 22.81
C SER A 144 28.24 -20.50 21.72
N SER A 145 28.54 -21.19 20.63
CA SER A 145 29.25 -20.69 19.44
C SER A 145 28.39 -20.92 18.17
N PRO A 146 28.57 -20.11 17.12
CA PRO A 146 27.98 -20.37 15.81
C PRO A 146 28.57 -21.65 15.20
N TRP A 147 27.71 -22.51 14.65
CA TRP A 147 28.10 -23.83 14.11
C TRP A 147 28.19 -23.84 12.57
N LEU A 148 27.49 -22.91 11.90
CA LEU A 148 27.56 -22.73 10.44
C LEU A 148 28.68 -21.76 10.06
N PHE A 149 29.71 -22.30 9.42
CA PHE A 149 30.81 -21.55 8.82
C PHE A 149 31.35 -22.25 7.56
N ILE A 150 32.03 -21.49 6.70
CA ILE A 150 32.89 -22.03 5.64
C ILE A 150 34.34 -21.61 5.87
N ILE A 151 35.26 -22.34 5.23
CA ILE A 151 36.69 -22.04 5.26
C ILE A 151 37.18 -21.91 3.82
N LEU A 152 37.87 -20.81 3.54
CA LEU A 152 38.41 -20.46 2.22
C LEU A 152 39.91 -20.16 2.34
N PRO A 153 40.74 -20.48 1.32
CA PRO A 153 42.16 -20.12 1.32
C PRO A 153 42.33 -18.60 1.09
N ILE A 154 43.37 -18.01 1.69
CA ILE A 154 43.64 -16.56 1.58
C ILE A 154 44.48 -16.26 0.33
N GLY A 155 43.76 -15.98 -0.77
CA GLY A 155 44.29 -15.42 -2.00
C GLY A 155 44.86 -16.44 -3.00
N ASN A 156 45.12 -15.97 -4.22
CA ASN A 156 45.41 -16.80 -5.39
C ASN A 156 46.83 -17.43 -5.41
N GLN A 157 47.39 -17.77 -4.25
CA GLN A 157 48.66 -18.51 -4.20
C GLN A 157 48.40 -19.95 -4.65
N LEU A 158 48.83 -20.26 -5.88
CA LEU A 158 48.81 -21.61 -6.42
C LEU A 158 49.49 -22.57 -5.43
N PHE A 159 48.82 -23.65 -5.04
CA PHE A 159 49.33 -24.64 -4.10
C PHE A 159 50.68 -25.21 -4.60
N ASN A 160 51.78 -24.71 -4.06
CA ASN A 160 53.11 -25.28 -4.26
C ASN A 160 53.14 -26.64 -3.55
N GLY A 161 52.81 -27.71 -4.29
CA GLY A 161 52.42 -29.04 -3.79
C GLY A 161 53.48 -29.87 -3.06
N LYS A 162 54.24 -29.27 -2.13
CA LYS A 162 55.01 -29.97 -1.10
C LYS A 162 54.15 -30.24 0.15
N THR A 163 53.26 -29.32 0.46
CA THR A 163 52.45 -29.30 1.69
C THR A 163 51.20 -28.45 1.43
N PRO A 164 50.02 -29.04 1.14
CA PRO A 164 48.84 -28.25 0.77
C PRO A 164 48.28 -27.40 1.93
N LEU A 165 48.61 -27.75 3.17
CA LEU A 165 48.14 -27.05 4.37
C LEU A 165 49.05 -25.90 4.84
N ASP A 166 50.15 -25.60 4.12
CA ASP A 166 50.99 -24.42 4.38
C ASP A 166 50.31 -23.10 3.93
N SER A 167 49.16 -23.17 3.26
CA SER A 167 48.37 -22.00 2.90
C SER A 167 47.76 -21.33 4.12
N LYS A 168 47.60 -20.00 4.07
CA LYS A 168 46.75 -19.27 5.02
C LYS A 168 45.29 -19.56 4.68
N PHE A 169 44.47 -19.80 5.70
CA PHE A 169 43.02 -20.08 5.57
C PHE A 169 42.20 -19.08 6.38
N ARG A 170 40.96 -18.84 5.98
CA ARG A 170 40.03 -17.91 6.64
C ARG A 170 38.68 -18.55 6.92
N VAL A 171 38.17 -18.38 8.14
CA VAL A 171 36.84 -18.82 8.55
C VAL A 171 35.83 -17.69 8.38
N HIS A 172 34.71 -18.00 7.72
CA HIS A 172 33.58 -17.10 7.53
C HIS A 172 32.34 -17.72 8.14
N PHE A 173 31.79 -17.07 9.17
CA PHE A 173 30.52 -17.48 9.76
C PHE A 173 29.32 -17.03 8.92
N LEU A 174 28.28 -17.86 8.90
CA LEU A 174 27.03 -17.57 8.21
C LEU A 174 25.93 -17.12 9.18
N CYS A 175 25.02 -16.31 8.66
CA CYS A 175 23.81 -15.89 9.35
C CYS A 175 22.71 -16.94 9.19
N GLU A 176 21.96 -17.19 10.26
CA GLU A 176 20.87 -18.16 10.35
C GLU A 176 19.47 -17.52 10.20
N GLY A 177 19.39 -16.21 9.90
CA GLY A 177 18.17 -15.38 9.88
C GLY A 177 17.12 -15.70 8.80
N GLY A 178 17.14 -16.92 8.26
CA GLY A 178 16.38 -17.31 7.07
C GLY A 178 14.91 -17.71 7.29
N SER A 179 14.58 -18.39 8.40
CA SER A 179 13.31 -19.14 8.46
C SER A 179 12.41 -18.89 9.66
N GLN A 180 12.93 -18.44 10.81
CA GLN A 180 12.12 -18.40 12.05
C GLN A 180 11.38 -17.08 12.30
N ASN A 181 11.94 -15.93 11.89
CA ASN A 181 11.36 -14.61 12.22
C ASN A 181 10.34 -14.07 11.21
N GLN A 182 10.02 -14.80 10.14
CA GLN A 182 8.83 -14.54 9.29
C GLN A 182 7.53 -14.98 10.00
N PHE A 183 7.29 -14.46 11.20
CA PHE A 183 6.02 -14.64 11.91
C PHE A 183 4.90 -14.01 11.08
N ARG A 184 3.94 -14.82 10.62
CA ARG A 184 2.87 -14.39 9.71
C ARG A 184 2.00 -13.29 10.32
N VAL A 185 2.33 -12.04 10.02
CA VAL A 185 1.35 -10.94 10.00
C VAL A 185 0.28 -11.33 8.98
N ALA A 186 -0.99 -11.14 9.31
CA ALA A 186 -2.12 -11.58 8.48
C ALA A 186 -2.38 -10.67 7.26
N SER A 187 -1.38 -10.49 6.41
CA SER A 187 -1.55 -9.93 5.06
C SER A 187 -2.10 -11.00 4.12
N ASN A 188 -3.28 -10.76 3.55
CA ASN A 188 -3.96 -11.69 2.64
C ASN A 188 -3.34 -11.73 1.21
N SER A 189 -2.06 -11.39 1.09
CA SER A 189 -1.29 -11.38 -0.16
C SER A 189 -0.53 -12.69 -0.33
N THR A 190 -1.07 -13.62 -1.12
CA THR A 190 -0.48 -14.94 -1.36
C THR A 190 0.64 -14.94 -2.41
N GLN A 191 1.42 -13.87 -2.48
CA GLN A 191 2.55 -13.73 -3.41
C GLN A 191 3.83 -13.43 -2.65
N ASP A 192 4.89 -14.13 -3.05
CA ASP A 192 6.30 -13.84 -2.77
C ASP A 192 6.69 -13.81 -1.28
N ILE A 193 6.28 -14.87 -0.56
CA ILE A 193 7.01 -15.34 0.62
C ILE A 193 8.33 -15.95 0.13
N ILE A 194 9.34 -15.11 -0.03
CA ILE A 194 10.71 -15.54 -0.30
C ILE A 194 11.27 -16.11 1.02
N PRO A 195 11.69 -17.39 1.07
CA PRO A 195 12.39 -17.91 2.24
C PRO A 195 13.74 -17.20 2.31
N SER A 196 14.02 -16.45 3.37
CA SER A 196 15.37 -15.94 3.53
C SER A 196 16.33 -17.12 3.78
N HIS A 197 17.57 -16.97 3.36
CA HIS A 197 18.52 -18.08 3.28
C HIS A 197 19.75 -17.83 4.15
N ALA A 198 20.45 -18.91 4.53
CA ALA A 198 21.73 -18.77 5.20
C ALA A 198 22.75 -18.13 4.24
N HIS A 199 23.35 -17.03 4.67
CA HIS A 199 24.22 -16.18 3.85
C HIS A 199 25.51 -15.83 4.62
N LEU A 200 26.55 -15.46 3.87
CA LEU A 200 27.81 -15.00 4.46
C LEU A 200 27.59 -13.64 5.12
N CYS A 201 28.05 -13.51 6.36
CA CYS A 201 28.03 -12.23 7.06
C CYS A 201 29.09 -11.29 6.45
N GLY A 202 28.79 -9.99 6.37
CA GLY A 202 29.69 -8.96 5.81
C GLY A 202 30.98 -8.66 6.58
N HIS A 203 31.43 -9.56 7.48
CA HIS A 203 32.74 -9.44 8.13
C HIS A 203 33.85 -9.99 7.21
N GLN A 204 35.09 -9.53 7.43
CA GLN A 204 36.23 -9.92 6.59
C GLN A 204 36.66 -11.39 6.76
N GLY A 205 36.15 -12.11 7.75
CA GLY A 205 36.60 -13.44 8.17
C GLY A 205 37.73 -13.42 9.22
N TYR A 206 37.98 -14.58 9.83
CA TYR A 206 39.05 -14.81 10.81
C TYR A 206 40.17 -15.64 10.21
N GLU A 207 41.43 -15.22 10.36
CA GLU A 207 42.57 -16.02 9.90
C GLU A 207 42.82 -17.20 10.85
N LEU A 208 43.07 -18.40 10.31
CA LEU A 208 43.43 -19.58 11.09
C LEU A 208 44.92 -19.56 11.45
N GLU A 209 45.23 -19.49 12.75
CA GLU A 209 46.63 -19.47 13.23
C GLU A 209 47.29 -20.86 13.17
N ARG A 210 46.51 -21.92 13.40
CA ARG A 210 46.96 -23.31 13.48
C ARG A 210 46.11 -24.20 12.55
N PRO A 211 46.21 -24.03 11.21
CA PRO A 211 45.33 -24.72 10.27
C PRO A 211 45.47 -26.24 10.32
N MET A 212 46.68 -26.79 10.52
CA MET A 212 46.92 -28.23 10.71
C MET A 212 46.05 -28.78 11.84
N GLU A 213 46.27 -28.31 13.08
CA GLU A 213 45.54 -28.76 14.27
C GLU A 213 44.02 -28.51 14.17
N PHE A 214 43.61 -27.45 13.46
CA PHE A 214 42.21 -27.19 13.18
C PHE A 214 41.60 -28.24 12.25
N PHE A 215 42.27 -28.60 11.15
CA PHE A 215 41.75 -29.60 10.21
C PHE A 215 41.87 -31.04 10.74
N ASP A 216 42.88 -31.34 11.55
CA ASP A 216 42.96 -32.64 12.27
C ASP A 216 41.75 -32.82 13.23
N ARG A 217 41.23 -31.73 13.81
CA ARG A 217 40.11 -31.77 14.77
C ARG A 217 38.72 -31.59 14.15
N TYR A 218 38.61 -30.77 13.10
CA TYR A 218 37.33 -30.35 12.51
C TYR A 218 37.21 -30.62 11.00
N GLY A 219 38.25 -31.12 10.34
CA GLY A 219 38.31 -31.22 8.87
C GLY A 219 37.24 -32.11 8.23
N SER A 220 36.77 -33.14 8.93
CA SER A 220 35.60 -33.95 8.54
C SER A 220 34.31 -33.12 8.54
N TYR A 221 34.03 -32.44 9.65
CA TYR A 221 32.88 -31.54 9.80
C TYR A 221 32.90 -30.39 8.78
N VAL A 222 34.08 -29.83 8.50
CA VAL A 222 34.26 -28.81 7.45
C VAL A 222 33.98 -29.38 6.07
N LEU A 223 34.43 -30.60 5.76
CA LEU A 223 34.16 -31.25 4.48
C LEU A 223 32.66 -31.51 4.30
N ASP A 224 31.98 -32.00 5.34
CA ASP A 224 30.52 -32.21 5.32
C ASP A 224 29.78 -30.88 5.11
N LEU A 225 30.13 -29.81 5.84
CA LEU A 225 29.56 -28.47 5.62
C LEU A 225 29.81 -27.95 4.19
N LEU A 226 31.04 -28.07 3.65
CA LEU A 226 31.34 -27.59 2.31
C LEU A 226 30.59 -28.38 1.22
N LEU A 227 30.41 -29.69 1.40
CA LEU A 227 29.57 -30.53 0.52
C LEU A 227 28.10 -30.12 0.61
N MET A 228 27.61 -29.81 1.81
CA MET A 228 26.27 -29.30 2.09
C MET A 228 26.03 -27.93 1.44
N PHE A 229 26.97 -26.98 1.52
CA PHE A 229 26.89 -25.69 0.82
C PHE A 229 26.99 -25.85 -0.70
N LYS A 230 27.84 -26.74 -1.21
CA LYS A 230 27.97 -26.97 -2.65
C LYS A 230 26.69 -27.52 -3.28
N GLN A 231 25.99 -28.43 -2.59
CA GLN A 231 24.80 -29.10 -3.10
C GLN A 231 23.49 -28.39 -2.71
N GLY A 232 23.50 -27.62 -1.62
CA GLY A 232 22.31 -27.13 -0.94
C GLY A 232 21.68 -28.21 -0.06
N PHE A 233 21.04 -27.81 1.05
CA PHE A 233 20.35 -28.73 1.95
C PHE A 233 19.18 -28.06 2.69
N SER A 234 18.33 -28.87 3.32
CA SER A 234 17.40 -28.39 4.34
C SER A 234 17.28 -29.37 5.49
N VAL A 235 17.34 -28.86 6.72
CA VAL A 235 17.20 -29.59 7.98
C VAL A 235 16.43 -28.70 8.96
N ASN A 236 15.43 -29.27 9.65
CA ASN A 236 14.69 -28.61 10.75
C ASN A 236 14.15 -27.20 10.43
N GLY A 237 13.77 -26.95 9.17
CA GLY A 237 13.27 -25.65 8.71
C GLY A 237 14.35 -24.63 8.34
N THR A 238 15.63 -24.91 8.58
CA THR A 238 16.73 -24.17 7.97
C THR A 238 16.89 -24.65 6.53
N VAL A 239 16.87 -23.73 5.57
CA VAL A 239 17.18 -23.99 4.16
C VAL A 239 18.46 -23.27 3.80
N VAL A 240 19.49 -24.04 3.46
CA VAL A 240 20.75 -23.55 2.93
C VAL A 240 20.75 -23.81 1.43
N PRO A 241 20.59 -22.77 0.58
CA PRO A 241 20.63 -22.94 -0.86
C PRO A 241 22.02 -23.41 -1.30
N SER A 242 22.09 -24.07 -2.46
CA SER A 242 23.39 -24.39 -3.07
C SER A 242 24.15 -23.09 -3.38
N LEU A 243 25.49 -23.12 -3.35
CA LEU A 243 26.31 -21.98 -3.78
C LEU A 243 25.96 -21.46 -5.18
N LYS A 244 25.44 -22.34 -6.05
CA LYS A 244 24.93 -22.00 -7.39
C LYS A 244 23.65 -21.18 -7.38
N ALA A 245 22.81 -21.35 -6.37
CA ALA A 245 21.62 -20.53 -6.17
C ALA A 245 21.98 -19.20 -5.49
N VAL A 246 22.83 -19.23 -4.44
CA VAL A 246 23.34 -18.01 -3.77
C VAL A 246 23.94 -17.01 -4.77
N ALA A 247 24.75 -17.51 -5.71
CA ALA A 247 25.40 -16.70 -6.74
C ALA A 247 24.45 -16.05 -7.77
N TYR A 248 23.17 -16.44 -7.79
CA TYR A 248 22.12 -15.79 -8.59
C TYR A 248 21.19 -14.93 -7.73
N ASP A 249 20.66 -15.45 -6.62
CA ASP A 249 19.62 -14.75 -5.83
C ASP A 249 20.13 -13.45 -5.20
N GLN A 250 21.38 -13.39 -4.73
CA GLN A 250 21.93 -12.15 -4.15
C GLN A 250 22.06 -11.01 -5.17
N VAL A 251 22.02 -11.28 -6.48
CA VAL A 251 22.24 -10.27 -7.54
C VAL A 251 21.03 -9.34 -7.72
N GLU A 252 19.82 -9.74 -7.30
CA GLU A 252 18.60 -8.94 -7.51
C GLU A 252 18.08 -8.19 -6.26
N GLN A 253 18.59 -8.46 -5.05
CA GLN A 253 17.96 -7.98 -3.80
C GLN A 253 18.84 -7.13 -2.87
N GLU A 254 20.16 -7.29 -2.87
CA GLU A 254 21.05 -6.53 -1.99
C GLU A 254 21.51 -5.20 -2.63
N SER A 255 22.00 -4.27 -1.79
CA SER A 255 22.61 -3.04 -2.28
C SER A 255 23.79 -3.35 -3.20
N LEU A 256 23.93 -2.59 -4.29
CA LEU A 256 25.05 -2.71 -5.22
C LEU A 256 26.41 -2.61 -4.52
N ASP A 257 26.50 -1.85 -3.43
CA ASP A 257 27.75 -1.67 -2.67
C ASP A 257 28.16 -2.94 -1.89
N ASP A 258 27.21 -3.68 -1.31
CA ASP A 258 27.48 -4.93 -0.56
C ASP A 258 27.80 -6.09 -1.52
N LEU A 259 27.08 -6.17 -2.66
CA LEU A 259 27.41 -7.02 -3.80
C LEU A 259 28.82 -6.74 -4.35
N HIS A 260 29.22 -5.47 -4.43
CA HIS A 260 30.57 -5.09 -4.82
C HIS A 260 31.60 -5.48 -3.75
N LEU A 261 31.26 -5.43 -2.45
CA LEU A 261 32.15 -5.84 -1.38
C LEU A 261 32.39 -7.36 -1.38
N SER A 262 31.34 -8.18 -1.44
CA SER A 262 31.44 -9.64 -1.44
C SER A 262 32.25 -10.15 -2.64
N ARG A 263 31.93 -9.67 -3.86
CA ARG A 263 32.62 -10.06 -5.10
C ARG A 263 34.08 -9.62 -5.14
N LYS A 264 34.42 -8.50 -4.50
CA LYS A 264 35.78 -7.95 -4.40
C LYS A 264 36.62 -8.61 -3.31
N LEU A 265 35.99 -9.14 -2.25
CA LEU A 265 36.67 -9.87 -1.17
C LEU A 265 36.90 -11.35 -1.53
N TYR A 266 35.96 -12.00 -2.22
CA TYR A 266 35.88 -13.47 -2.28
C TYR A 266 36.00 -14.11 -3.67
N GLY A 267 36.10 -13.33 -4.74
CA GLY A 267 36.44 -13.85 -6.07
C GLY A 267 35.45 -14.90 -6.60
N ASP A 268 35.94 -16.12 -6.87
CA ASP A 268 35.14 -17.26 -7.32
C ASP A 268 34.98 -18.26 -6.16
N ILE A 269 33.93 -18.05 -5.37
CA ILE A 269 33.62 -18.84 -4.16
C ILE A 269 33.35 -20.31 -4.50
N GLU A 270 32.73 -20.63 -5.64
CA GLU A 270 32.53 -22.03 -6.03
C GLU A 270 33.88 -22.71 -6.28
N ALA A 271 34.78 -22.03 -6.99
CA ALA A 271 36.12 -22.56 -7.23
C ALA A 271 36.99 -22.65 -5.97
N ASP A 272 36.82 -21.77 -4.97
CA ASP A 272 37.52 -21.89 -3.67
C ASP A 272 36.94 -22.99 -2.77
N VAL A 273 35.61 -23.16 -2.75
CA VAL A 273 34.97 -24.30 -2.07
C VAL A 273 35.39 -25.62 -2.73
N ASP A 274 35.50 -25.67 -4.06
CA ASP A 274 36.02 -26.85 -4.76
C ASP A 274 37.51 -27.09 -4.50
N ARG A 275 38.34 -26.04 -4.38
CA ARG A 275 39.72 -26.18 -3.91
C ARG A 275 39.76 -26.79 -2.50
N MET A 276 38.94 -26.29 -1.58
CA MET A 276 38.92 -26.73 -0.18
C MET A 276 38.40 -28.17 -0.02
N ILE A 277 37.34 -28.55 -0.74
CA ILE A 277 36.80 -29.93 -0.79
C ILE A 277 37.87 -30.91 -1.30
N ASN A 278 38.54 -30.59 -2.41
CA ASN A 278 39.60 -31.44 -2.96
C ASN A 278 40.80 -31.56 -2.01
N LEU A 279 41.16 -30.47 -1.30
CA LEU A 279 42.21 -30.48 -0.29
C LEU A 279 41.88 -31.42 0.86
N LEU A 280 40.68 -31.30 1.45
CA LEU A 280 40.25 -32.15 2.58
C LEU A 280 40.15 -33.63 2.17
N TYR A 281 39.66 -33.93 0.96
CA TYR A 281 39.73 -35.29 0.42
C TYR A 281 41.17 -35.80 0.27
N SER A 282 42.13 -34.95 -0.11
CA SER A 282 43.54 -35.36 -0.24
C SER A 282 44.20 -35.62 1.12
N ALA A 283 43.83 -34.88 2.17
CA ALA A 283 44.35 -35.06 3.52
C ALA A 283 43.83 -36.36 4.17
N ASN A 284 42.52 -36.62 4.10
CA ASN A 284 41.88 -37.78 4.72
C ASN A 284 42.25 -39.14 4.08
N MET A 285 42.94 -39.18 2.93
CA MET A 285 43.28 -40.43 2.24
C MET A 285 44.35 -41.28 2.95
N ASN A 286 45.02 -40.76 3.98
CA ASN A 286 46.08 -41.47 4.70
C ASN A 286 45.58 -42.44 5.79
N ASP A 287 44.36 -42.28 6.30
CA ASP A 287 43.84 -43.06 7.46
C ASP A 287 42.90 -44.22 7.06
N GLY A 288 43.06 -44.71 5.81
CA GLY A 288 42.22 -45.74 5.21
C GLY A 288 41.08 -45.17 4.35
N GLN A 289 40.75 -45.85 3.24
CA GLN A 289 39.87 -45.29 2.21
C GLN A 289 38.42 -45.06 2.72
N PRO A 290 37.90 -43.82 2.75
CA PRO A 290 36.47 -43.61 2.82
C PRO A 290 35.83 -44.09 1.50
N SER A 291 34.88 -45.02 1.59
CA SER A 291 34.21 -45.60 0.42
C SER A 291 33.39 -44.55 -0.33
N ARG A 292 33.83 -44.25 -1.57
CA ARG A 292 33.40 -43.09 -2.36
C ARG A 292 31.93 -43.11 -2.83
N GLU A 293 31.18 -44.16 -2.49
CA GLU A 293 29.81 -44.41 -2.94
C GLU A 293 28.72 -43.91 -1.95
N HIS A 294 29.09 -43.52 -0.73
CA HIS A 294 28.13 -43.25 0.38
C HIS A 294 27.73 -41.77 0.57
N VAL A 295 27.94 -40.90 -0.42
CA VAL A 295 27.49 -39.49 -0.37
C VAL A 295 26.01 -39.34 -0.80
N GLY A 296 25.42 -40.37 -1.42
CA GLY A 296 24.00 -40.40 -1.76
C GLY A 296 23.12 -40.56 -0.52
N ALA A 297 22.56 -39.44 -0.03
CA ALA A 297 21.52 -39.39 1.00
C ALA A 297 21.87 -40.07 2.35
N ARG A 298 22.98 -39.67 2.97
CA ARG A 298 23.11 -39.78 4.43
C ARG A 298 22.08 -38.88 5.12
N ASP A 299 21.48 -39.36 6.20
CA ASP A 299 20.62 -38.52 7.04
C ASP A 299 21.50 -37.53 7.83
N LEU A 300 21.15 -36.25 7.78
CA LEU A 300 21.92 -35.20 8.44
C LEU A 300 21.75 -35.23 9.96
N SER A 301 20.83 -36.03 10.50
CA SER A 301 20.82 -36.40 11.92
C SER A 301 22.06 -37.18 12.37
N GLU A 302 22.83 -37.77 11.44
CA GLU A 302 24.08 -38.48 11.76
C GLU A 302 25.31 -37.56 11.85
N ILE A 303 25.21 -36.27 11.46
CA ILE A 303 26.32 -35.33 11.64
C ILE A 303 26.50 -35.05 13.13
N ARG A 304 27.51 -35.70 13.72
CA ARG A 304 27.99 -35.41 15.06
C ARG A 304 28.66 -34.03 15.05
N LEU A 305 27.92 -33.02 15.50
CA LEU A 305 28.47 -31.72 15.83
C LEU A 305 29.71 -31.89 16.73
N PRO A 306 30.92 -31.47 16.30
CA PRO A 306 32.09 -31.49 17.16
C PRO A 306 31.95 -30.44 18.27
N ASP A 307 32.70 -30.60 19.36
CA ASP A 307 32.75 -29.53 20.37
C ASP A 307 33.51 -28.32 19.80
N LEU A 308 32.75 -27.28 19.46
CA LEU A 308 33.23 -26.00 18.95
C LEU A 308 33.66 -25.03 20.06
N SER A 309 33.68 -25.43 21.34
CA SER A 309 34.12 -24.57 22.46
C SER A 309 35.55 -24.04 22.25
N GLU A 310 36.46 -24.91 21.78
CA GLU A 310 37.85 -24.57 21.49
C GLU A 310 38.07 -23.89 20.13
N MET A 311 37.07 -23.83 19.25
CA MET A 311 37.18 -23.24 17.90
C MET A 311 37.78 -21.82 17.95
N ARG A 312 37.36 -21.01 18.91
CA ARG A 312 37.86 -19.63 19.08
C ARG A 312 39.38 -19.55 19.34
N SER A 313 40.01 -20.61 19.85
CA SER A 313 41.46 -20.65 20.08
C SER A 313 42.30 -20.79 18.79
N PHE A 314 41.66 -21.03 17.65
CA PHE A 314 42.32 -21.13 16.34
C PHE A 314 42.17 -19.86 15.49
N LEU A 315 41.35 -18.89 15.94
CA LEU A 315 40.89 -17.76 15.15
C LEU A 315 41.57 -16.45 15.56
N ARG A 316 42.30 -15.83 14.63
CA ARG A 316 42.84 -14.48 14.76
C ARG A 316 41.94 -13.47 14.07
N SER A 317 41.60 -12.38 14.77
CA SER A 317 40.92 -11.25 14.13
C SER A 317 41.90 -10.44 13.27
N LEU A 318 41.45 -10.02 12.10
CA LEU A 318 42.19 -9.09 11.24
C LEU A 318 42.18 -7.65 11.79
N SER A 319 41.32 -7.34 12.77
CA SER A 319 41.23 -6.04 13.44
C SER A 319 42.21 -5.83 14.60
N ASP A 320 42.92 -6.87 15.05
CA ASP A 320 43.78 -6.85 16.24
C ASP A 320 45.11 -6.09 16.04
N SER A 321 45.16 -5.13 15.12
CA SER A 321 46.40 -4.47 14.70
C SER A 321 46.80 -3.24 15.55
N GLU A 322 45.86 -2.48 16.13
CA GLU A 322 46.24 -1.15 16.70
C GLU A 322 45.34 -0.51 17.78
N THR A 323 44.27 -1.14 18.29
CA THR A 323 43.37 -0.53 19.30
C THR A 323 43.17 -1.41 20.55
N GLU A 324 43.33 -0.83 21.74
CA GLU A 324 43.40 -1.57 23.03
C GLU A 324 42.04 -1.89 23.69
N ASP A 325 40.90 -1.48 23.13
CA ASP A 325 39.55 -1.71 23.68
C ASP A 325 39.08 -3.18 23.57
N ARG A 326 39.74 -4.10 24.29
CA ARG A 326 39.75 -5.53 23.96
C ARG A 326 38.76 -6.42 24.72
N GLU A 327 38.08 -5.94 25.77
CA GLU A 327 37.48 -6.82 26.78
C GLU A 327 35.94 -6.95 26.80
N THR A 328 35.16 -6.12 26.11
CA THR A 328 33.67 -6.18 26.22
C THR A 328 32.97 -6.67 24.95
N ASN A 329 32.30 -7.84 25.07
CA ASN A 329 31.31 -8.41 24.15
C ASN A 329 31.79 -9.13 22.87
N ALA A 330 32.68 -10.11 23.05
CA ALA A 330 32.46 -11.55 22.74
C ALA A 330 31.75 -12.05 21.45
N SER A 331 31.44 -11.23 20.45
CA SER A 331 30.77 -11.64 19.20
C SER A 331 31.75 -12.25 18.20
N LEU A 332 31.46 -13.46 17.72
CA LEU A 332 32.19 -14.10 16.62
C LEU A 332 31.57 -13.64 15.29
N GLY A 333 32.34 -12.93 14.46
CA GLY A 333 31.95 -12.52 13.10
C GLY A 333 30.85 -11.46 13.03
N TRP A 334 30.71 -10.63 14.08
CA TRP A 334 29.54 -9.75 14.25
C TRP A 334 28.19 -10.52 14.16
N LEU A 335 28.20 -11.80 14.54
CA LEU A 335 26.99 -12.55 14.81
C LEU A 335 26.50 -12.29 16.23
N TYR A 336 25.19 -12.13 16.34
CA TYR A 336 24.44 -11.95 17.57
C TYR A 336 23.61 -13.21 17.82
N CYS A 337 23.68 -13.74 19.04
CA CYS A 337 22.88 -14.90 19.43
C CYS A 337 21.50 -14.42 19.88
N GLU A 338 20.50 -14.52 19.01
CA GLU A 338 19.10 -14.48 19.44
C GLU A 338 18.76 -15.82 20.11
N THR A 339 17.90 -15.79 21.13
CA THR A 339 17.35 -17.00 21.76
C THR A 339 15.84 -16.96 21.60
N SER A 340 15.31 -17.90 20.83
CA SER A 340 13.88 -18.05 20.60
C SER A 340 13.11 -18.35 21.90
N HIS A 341 11.79 -18.17 21.86
CA HIS A 341 10.90 -18.51 22.96
C HIS A 341 10.88 -20.01 23.34
N LEU A 342 11.48 -20.89 22.51
CA LEU A 342 11.67 -22.32 22.79
C LEU A 342 13.06 -22.64 23.38
N GLY A 343 13.90 -21.63 23.62
CA GLY A 343 15.29 -21.81 24.08
C GLY A 343 16.28 -22.17 22.97
N GLN A 344 15.82 -22.49 21.75
CA GLN A 344 16.70 -22.64 20.59
C GLN A 344 17.41 -21.32 20.31
N LYS A 345 18.74 -21.36 20.18
CA LYS A 345 19.59 -20.23 19.79
C LYS A 345 19.71 -20.15 18.28
N THR A 346 19.74 -18.93 17.76
CA THR A 346 19.96 -18.62 16.34
C THR A 346 20.96 -17.48 16.18
N TRP A 347 21.94 -17.64 15.30
CA TRP A 347 23.02 -16.67 15.08
C TRP A 347 22.71 -15.75 13.90
N LEU A 348 22.46 -14.48 14.20
CA LEU A 348 22.06 -13.46 13.23
C LEU A 348 23.21 -12.49 12.95
N CYS A 349 23.44 -12.13 11.68
CA CYS A 349 24.32 -11.01 11.35
C CYS A 349 23.73 -9.69 11.91
N HIS A 350 24.56 -8.66 12.08
CA HIS A 350 24.16 -7.32 12.55
C HIS A 350 22.82 -6.86 11.95
N HIS A 351 22.70 -6.88 10.62
CA HIS A 351 21.47 -6.48 9.91
C HIS A 351 20.24 -7.34 10.27
N HIS A 352 20.38 -8.66 10.33
CA HIS A 352 19.26 -9.55 10.71
C HIS A 352 18.91 -9.43 12.21
N TYR A 353 19.89 -9.15 13.07
CA TYR A 353 19.67 -8.93 14.51
C TYR A 353 18.96 -7.58 14.77
N GLU A 354 19.38 -6.51 14.10
CA GLU A 354 18.70 -5.21 14.14
C GLU A 354 17.28 -5.32 13.59
N THR A 355 17.10 -6.02 12.46
CA THR A 355 15.78 -6.32 11.89
C THR A 355 14.92 -7.15 12.83
N ALA A 356 15.48 -8.14 13.54
CA ALA A 356 14.77 -8.93 14.55
C ALA A 356 14.36 -8.08 15.77
N LEU A 357 15.24 -7.20 16.26
CA LEU A 357 14.93 -6.28 17.36
C LEU A 357 13.83 -5.27 17.00
N ASP A 358 13.91 -4.62 15.84
CA ASP A 358 12.85 -3.71 15.37
C ASP A 358 11.56 -4.48 15.10
N THR A 359 11.64 -5.70 14.53
CA THR A 359 10.46 -6.59 14.35
C THR A 359 9.84 -6.99 15.68
N ALA A 360 10.63 -7.26 16.72
CA ALA A 360 10.15 -7.57 18.07
C ALA A 360 9.53 -6.32 18.74
N ALA A 361 10.14 -5.14 18.60
CA ALA A 361 9.62 -3.88 19.10
C ALA A 361 8.29 -3.49 18.41
N VAL A 362 8.23 -3.60 17.08
CA VAL A 362 7.02 -3.39 16.27
C VAL A 362 5.95 -4.40 16.61
N ASN A 363 6.26 -5.70 16.75
CA ASN A 363 5.30 -6.72 17.15
C ASN A 363 4.78 -6.51 18.59
N HIS A 364 5.60 -6.02 19.51
CA HIS A 364 5.15 -5.63 20.84
C HIS A 364 4.24 -4.39 20.76
N LEU A 365 4.63 -3.36 20.02
CA LEU A 365 3.81 -2.15 19.79
C LEU A 365 2.45 -2.52 19.20
N LEU A 366 2.42 -3.35 18.16
CA LEU A 366 1.21 -3.91 17.53
C LEU A 366 0.28 -4.58 18.53
N LYS A 367 0.80 -5.55 19.29
CA LYS A 367 0.04 -6.29 20.31
C LYS A 367 -0.51 -5.38 21.41
N THR A 368 0.24 -4.34 21.80
CA THR A 368 -0.15 -3.41 22.87
C THR A 368 -1.17 -2.33 22.44
N THR A 369 -1.23 -1.98 21.15
CA THR A 369 -1.99 -0.81 20.65
C THR A 369 -3.16 -1.14 19.72
N GLY A 370 -3.19 -2.34 19.15
CA GLY A 370 -4.07 -2.63 18.00
C GLY A 370 -3.73 -1.81 16.75
N CYS A 371 -2.47 -1.36 16.60
CA CYS A 371 -2.02 -0.64 15.42
C CYS A 371 -2.20 -1.46 14.14
N VAL A 372 -2.31 -0.75 13.01
CA VAL A 372 -2.17 -1.33 11.67
C VAL A 372 -0.78 -0.98 11.15
N PHE A 373 0.18 -1.89 11.38
CA PHE A 373 1.49 -1.85 10.71
C PHE A 373 1.31 -2.28 9.25
N ASN A 374 1.99 -1.57 8.35
CA ASN A 374 2.01 -1.86 6.93
C ASN A 374 3.42 -1.56 6.43
N ASN A 375 4.21 -2.61 6.20
CA ASN A 375 5.64 -2.51 5.96
C ASN A 375 5.93 -2.15 4.48
N GLU A 376 5.58 -0.93 4.07
CA GLU A 376 5.89 -0.38 2.74
C GLU A 376 7.36 0.08 2.69
N GLY A 377 8.29 -0.85 2.93
CA GLY A 377 9.74 -0.58 3.03
C GLY A 377 10.10 0.18 4.31
N GLU A 378 10.99 1.17 4.21
CA GLU A 378 11.54 1.99 5.31
C GLU A 378 10.49 2.92 6.00
N LYS A 379 9.19 2.67 5.78
CA LYS A 379 8.07 3.54 6.12
C LYS A 379 7.12 2.89 7.12
N LEU A 380 7.27 3.25 8.38
CA LEU A 380 6.45 2.80 9.49
C LEU A 380 5.14 3.61 9.58
N ARG A 381 3.98 3.02 9.21
CA ARG A 381 2.67 3.58 9.57
C ARG A 381 2.21 3.05 10.94
N VAL A 382 1.77 3.96 11.83
CA VAL A 382 1.32 3.67 13.20
C VAL A 382 0.06 4.48 13.51
N VAL A 383 -1.04 3.81 13.85
CA VAL A 383 -2.26 4.46 14.34
C VAL A 383 -2.35 4.23 15.85
N LEU A 384 -1.70 5.11 16.61
CA LEU A 384 -1.64 5.00 18.06
C LEU A 384 -3.03 5.24 18.67
N LYS A 385 -3.53 4.23 19.40
CA LYS A 385 -4.81 4.25 20.11
C LYS A 385 -4.56 3.88 21.59
N PRO A 386 -5.13 4.61 22.56
CA PRO A 386 -5.06 4.22 23.97
C PRO A 386 -6.11 3.12 24.26
N THR A 387 -5.85 1.90 23.80
CA THR A 387 -6.74 0.75 24.03
C THR A 387 -6.66 0.24 25.47
N GLY A 388 -7.55 0.73 26.32
CA GLY A 388 -7.98 0.11 27.58
C GLY A 388 -7.03 0.27 28.78
N THR A 389 -5.74 -0.05 28.64
CA THR A 389 -4.79 -0.15 29.77
C THR A 389 -3.43 0.50 29.54
N GLY A 390 -3.02 0.71 28.29
CA GLY A 390 -1.73 1.34 27.97
C GLY A 390 -1.77 2.85 28.17
N THR A 391 -0.88 3.40 29.03
CA THR A 391 -0.66 4.85 29.09
C THR A 391 0.11 5.32 27.85
N PRO A 392 -0.12 6.56 27.34
CA PRO A 392 0.63 7.08 26.20
C PRO A 392 2.15 7.03 26.40
N LYS A 393 2.63 7.29 27.63
CA LYS A 393 4.04 7.16 28.03
C LYS A 393 4.61 5.76 27.71
N HIS A 394 3.85 4.69 27.91
CA HIS A 394 4.30 3.34 27.54
C HIS A 394 4.37 3.17 26.02
N LEU A 395 3.42 3.75 25.26
CA LEU A 395 3.42 3.68 23.80
C LEU A 395 4.62 4.41 23.19
N PHE A 396 4.95 5.61 23.69
CA PHE A 396 6.14 6.34 23.27
C PHE A 396 7.44 5.63 23.69
N ALA A 397 7.48 5.03 24.89
CA ALA A 397 8.61 4.19 25.33
C ALA A 397 8.77 2.85 24.55
N LEU A 398 7.76 2.44 23.78
CA LEU A 398 7.89 1.38 22.77
C LEU A 398 8.32 1.95 21.41
N LEU A 399 7.80 3.13 21.03
CA LEU A 399 8.16 3.82 19.78
C LEU A 399 9.67 4.15 19.73
N GLY A 400 10.25 4.66 20.83
CA GLY A 400 11.68 4.96 20.94
C GLY A 400 12.61 3.73 20.99
N LYS A 401 12.07 2.51 20.95
CA LYS A 401 12.86 1.29 20.74
C LYS A 401 13.08 0.96 19.27
N ILE A 402 12.23 1.50 18.38
CA ILE A 402 12.36 1.33 16.93
C ILE A 402 13.47 2.26 16.47
N LYS A 403 14.60 1.73 16.04
CA LYS A 403 15.80 2.53 15.77
C LYS A 403 15.99 2.92 14.31
N TYR A 404 15.50 2.09 13.37
CA TYR A 404 15.91 2.16 11.96
C TYR A 404 14.82 2.71 11.03
N ALA A 405 13.65 3.07 11.57
CA ALA A 405 12.55 3.68 10.81
C ALA A 405 12.93 5.07 10.26
N GLN A 406 13.23 5.15 8.95
CA GLN A 406 13.57 6.40 8.28
C GLN A 406 12.34 7.28 8.00
N SER A 407 11.20 6.68 7.70
CA SER A 407 9.92 7.38 7.55
C SER A 407 8.87 6.84 8.52
N MET A 408 8.10 7.74 9.13
CA MET A 408 7.05 7.40 10.09
C MET A 408 5.78 8.20 9.84
N GLU A 409 4.63 7.51 9.78
CA GLU A 409 3.30 8.09 9.69
C GLU A 409 2.50 7.76 10.95
N LEU A 410 2.55 8.68 11.92
CA LEU A 410 1.83 8.61 13.19
C LEU A 410 0.43 9.22 13.08
N THR A 411 -0.57 8.55 13.63
CA THR A 411 -1.88 9.15 13.94
C THR A 411 -2.13 9.08 15.44
N LEU A 412 -2.43 10.23 16.05
CA LEU A 412 -2.88 10.32 17.44
C LEU A 412 -4.41 10.23 17.44
N ASP A 413 -4.96 9.11 17.91
CA ASP A 413 -6.41 8.85 17.95
C ASP A 413 -6.99 9.07 19.35
N TRP A 414 -6.52 10.12 20.05
CA TRP A 414 -7.01 10.56 21.36
C TRP A 414 -6.67 12.02 21.67
N ASP A 415 -7.36 12.56 22.69
CA ASP A 415 -7.07 13.83 23.37
C ASP A 415 -5.67 13.81 24.01
N SER A 416 -4.62 13.96 23.20
CA SER A 416 -3.24 14.02 23.67
C SER A 416 -3.04 15.29 24.50
N SER A 417 -2.48 15.20 25.70
CA SER A 417 -2.13 16.35 26.54
C SER A 417 -0.86 17.07 26.07
N TYR A 418 -0.58 18.27 26.57
CA TYR A 418 0.72 18.92 26.40
C TYR A 418 1.89 18.03 26.86
N HIS A 419 1.69 17.24 27.92
CA HIS A 419 2.70 16.30 28.41
C HIS A 419 2.94 15.15 27.44
N ASP A 420 1.89 14.58 26.85
CA ASP A 420 2.00 13.53 25.82
C ASP A 420 2.76 14.04 24.59
N LEU A 421 2.48 15.28 24.15
CA LEU A 421 3.18 15.92 23.04
C LEU A 421 4.66 16.22 23.37
N CYS A 422 5.00 16.52 24.63
CA CYS A 422 6.40 16.61 25.06
C CYS A 422 7.11 15.24 25.01
N ILE A 423 6.50 14.17 25.54
CA ILE A 423 7.11 12.83 25.49
C ILE A 423 7.29 12.39 24.03
N LEU A 424 6.27 12.58 23.19
CA LEU A 424 6.33 12.29 21.76
C LEU A 424 7.47 13.07 21.06
N ARG A 425 7.64 14.36 21.38
CA ARG A 425 8.77 15.16 20.88
C ARG A 425 10.10 14.54 21.29
N ASP A 426 10.28 14.26 22.58
CA ASP A 426 11.56 13.74 23.10
C ASP A 426 11.90 12.39 22.48
N THR A 427 10.94 11.47 22.43
CA THR A 427 11.07 10.18 21.74
C THR A 427 11.47 10.35 20.27
N ILE A 428 10.85 11.27 19.52
CA ILE A 428 11.18 11.52 18.11
C ILE A 428 12.57 12.15 17.93
N LEU A 429 13.01 13.02 18.86
CA LEU A 429 14.34 13.63 18.80
C LEU A 429 15.46 12.65 19.17
N GLU A 430 15.16 11.59 19.92
CA GLU A 430 16.07 10.46 20.18
C GLU A 430 16.24 9.53 18.96
N MET A 431 15.30 9.52 18.01
CA MET A 431 15.33 8.69 16.80
C MET A 431 16.26 9.27 15.72
N GLN A 432 17.57 9.01 15.85
CA GLN A 432 18.60 9.56 14.96
C GLN A 432 18.41 9.23 13.47
N CYS A 433 17.83 8.06 13.14
CA CYS A 433 17.61 7.63 11.74
C CYS A 433 16.33 8.20 11.11
N LEU A 434 15.42 8.78 11.89
CA LEU A 434 14.14 9.26 11.39
C LEU A 434 14.34 10.57 10.60
N THR A 435 14.11 10.50 9.29
CA THR A 435 14.24 11.65 8.37
C THR A 435 12.91 12.21 7.90
N ALA A 436 11.82 11.42 7.92
CA ALA A 436 10.51 11.83 7.44
C ALA A 436 9.38 11.51 8.43
N LEU A 437 8.78 12.55 9.01
CA LEU A 437 7.65 12.43 9.96
C LEU A 437 6.36 12.98 9.36
N LYS A 438 5.33 12.15 9.27
CA LYS A 438 3.94 12.59 9.15
C LYS A 438 3.23 12.35 10.48
N LEU A 439 2.64 13.39 11.06
CA LEU A 439 1.95 13.35 12.34
C LEU A 439 0.55 13.91 12.19
N ASP A 440 -0.46 13.08 12.44
CA ASP A 440 -1.87 13.45 12.38
C ASP A 440 -2.45 13.70 13.78
N CYS A 441 -2.72 14.97 14.05
CA CYS A 441 -3.13 15.53 15.34
C CYS A 441 -4.67 15.49 15.49
N SER A 442 -5.29 14.31 15.32
CA SER A 442 -6.74 14.14 15.10
C SER A 442 -7.65 14.97 16.01
N ASP A 443 -7.40 14.97 17.33
CA ASP A 443 -7.97 15.96 18.25
C ASP A 443 -6.89 16.82 18.92
N TYR A 444 -6.61 17.94 18.25
CA TYR A 444 -5.63 18.90 18.73
C TYR A 444 -6.16 19.84 19.84
N ALA A 445 -7.46 19.83 20.15
CA ALA A 445 -8.02 20.67 21.22
C ALA A 445 -7.49 20.25 22.60
N GLY A 446 -7.27 18.95 22.77
CA GLY A 446 -6.72 18.34 23.98
C GLY A 446 -7.73 18.27 25.13
N PRO A 447 -7.43 17.42 26.13
CA PRO A 447 -8.39 17.08 27.16
C PRO A 447 -8.73 18.32 27.99
N VAL A 448 -9.93 18.37 28.54
CA VAL A 448 -10.43 19.54 29.29
C VAL A 448 -9.53 19.90 30.48
N THR A 449 -8.84 18.92 31.05
CA THR A 449 -7.84 19.08 32.11
C THR A 449 -6.58 19.85 31.69
N ASP A 450 -6.22 19.85 30.41
CA ASP A 450 -5.03 20.51 29.85
C ASP A 450 -5.28 21.99 29.47
N ILE A 451 -6.38 22.58 29.97
CA ILE A 451 -6.83 23.93 29.59
C ILE A 451 -5.77 25.02 29.79
N ILE A 452 -4.94 24.91 30.83
CA ILE A 452 -3.87 25.87 31.16
C ILE A 452 -2.77 25.86 30.08
N ASN A 453 -2.46 24.69 29.51
CA ASN A 453 -1.40 24.56 28.51
C ASN A 453 -1.89 24.81 27.07
N ARG A 454 -3.18 25.06 26.84
CA ARG A 454 -3.75 25.20 25.48
C ARG A 454 -3.05 26.23 24.60
N GLY A 455 -2.49 27.30 25.17
CA GLY A 455 -1.70 28.31 24.46
C GLY A 455 -0.27 27.90 24.11
N LYS A 456 0.20 26.73 24.56
CA LYS A 456 1.56 26.17 24.40
C LYS A 456 1.59 24.79 23.74
N ARG A 457 0.42 24.20 23.42
CA ARG A 457 0.31 22.85 22.83
C ARG A 457 1.09 22.67 21.53
N SER A 458 1.46 23.75 20.84
CA SER A 458 2.28 23.69 19.63
C SER A 458 3.76 23.79 19.89
N ASP A 459 4.22 24.12 21.10
CA ASP A 459 5.65 24.25 21.41
C ASP A 459 6.42 22.93 21.17
N PRO A 460 5.91 21.74 21.54
CA PRO A 460 6.61 20.49 21.23
C PRO A 460 6.64 20.19 19.72
N LEU A 461 5.56 20.50 19.00
CA LEU A 461 5.50 20.34 17.54
C LEU A 461 6.40 21.34 16.80
N ALA A 462 6.55 22.55 17.36
CA ALA A 462 7.45 23.58 16.85
C ALA A 462 8.91 23.22 17.09
N GLN A 463 9.21 22.53 18.20
CA GLN A 463 10.53 21.97 18.48
C GLN A 463 10.87 20.79 17.56
N LEU A 464 9.89 20.00 17.12
CA LEU A 464 10.10 19.00 16.06
C LEU A 464 10.52 19.62 14.72
N LEU A 465 9.99 20.80 14.36
CA LEU A 465 10.46 21.52 13.16
C LEU A 465 11.94 21.94 13.26
N MET A 466 12.49 22.03 14.48
CA MET A 466 13.88 22.40 14.75
C MET A 466 14.82 21.19 14.86
N SER A 467 14.37 19.98 14.50
CA SER A 467 15.21 18.78 14.51
C SER A 467 16.38 18.87 13.51
N SER A 468 17.49 18.21 13.88
CA SER A 468 18.68 18.03 13.04
C SER A 468 18.69 16.69 12.29
N SER A 469 17.72 15.81 12.50
CA SER A 469 17.52 14.55 11.74
C SER A 469 16.40 14.68 10.70
N LEU A 470 15.29 15.34 11.05
CA LEU A 470 14.11 15.44 10.19
C LEU A 470 14.36 16.37 8.98
N ARG A 471 14.09 15.82 7.79
CA ARG A 471 14.07 16.50 6.48
C ARG A 471 12.64 16.78 6.00
N ILE A 472 11.71 15.86 6.26
CA ILE A 472 10.31 15.97 5.81
C ILE A 472 9.41 15.98 7.03
N ILE A 473 8.58 17.01 7.18
CA ILE A 473 7.57 17.07 8.25
C ILE A 473 6.19 17.40 7.67
N ASN A 474 5.20 16.58 7.99
CA ASN A 474 3.82 16.73 7.54
C ASN A 474 2.85 16.68 8.73
N LEU A 475 2.44 17.86 9.22
CA LEU A 475 1.51 18.01 10.33
C LEU A 475 0.07 18.06 9.79
N VAL A 476 -0.70 17.00 10.04
CA VAL A 476 -2.10 16.86 9.61
C VAL A 476 -3.05 17.25 10.75
N ARG A 477 -4.15 17.95 10.43
CA ARG A 477 -5.20 18.40 11.36
C ARG A 477 -4.73 19.23 12.57
N ALA A 478 -3.52 19.83 12.52
CA ALA A 478 -2.87 20.53 13.64
C ALA A 478 -3.44 21.94 13.92
N ARG A 479 -4.77 22.06 14.00
CA ARG A 479 -5.54 23.33 14.00
C ARG A 479 -5.06 24.35 15.03
N GLY A 480 -4.58 25.50 14.55
CA GLY A 480 -4.06 26.56 15.40
C GLY A 480 -2.61 26.35 15.86
N PHE A 481 -1.86 25.46 15.19
CA PHE A 481 -0.41 25.27 15.36
C PHE A 481 0.31 26.62 15.50
N PHE A 482 0.22 27.48 14.49
CA PHE A 482 0.87 28.78 14.47
C PHE A 482 0.37 29.75 15.57
N ALA A 483 -0.92 29.70 15.94
CA ALA A 483 -1.48 30.58 16.97
C ALA A 483 -0.98 30.21 18.38
N ARG A 484 -0.68 28.93 18.61
CA ARG A 484 -0.36 28.34 19.93
C ARG A 484 1.09 27.85 20.05
N SER A 485 1.97 28.27 19.14
CA SER A 485 3.42 28.05 19.24
C SER A 485 4.12 29.32 19.70
N LEU A 486 5.13 29.17 20.54
CA LEU A 486 6.17 30.17 20.73
C LEU A 486 6.96 30.38 19.40
N PRO A 487 7.70 31.50 19.26
CA PRO A 487 8.68 31.65 18.19
C PRO A 487 9.71 30.52 18.22
N PHE A 488 10.19 30.10 17.05
CA PHE A 488 11.06 28.91 16.90
C PHE A 488 12.50 29.20 17.39
N ALA A 489 12.68 29.14 18.72
CA ALA A 489 13.89 29.55 19.43
C ALA A 489 15.06 28.54 19.37
N SER A 490 15.34 27.95 18.20
CA SER A 490 16.61 27.24 17.97
C SER A 490 17.73 28.24 17.63
N ARG A 491 18.97 27.92 18.01
CA ARG A 491 20.16 28.65 17.50
C ARG A 491 20.57 28.12 16.13
N ASP A 492 20.61 26.80 15.99
CA ASP A 492 21.20 26.12 14.84
C ASP A 492 20.21 26.00 13.66
N PRO A 493 20.71 25.92 12.41
CA PRO A 493 19.88 25.65 11.24
C PRO A 493 19.40 24.19 11.22
N THR A 494 18.21 23.97 10.67
CA THR A 494 17.57 22.66 10.53
C THR A 494 18.02 21.97 9.25
N LYS A 495 17.71 20.68 9.11
CA LYS A 495 17.83 19.95 7.84
C LYS A 495 16.50 19.86 7.08
N LEU A 496 15.52 20.70 7.41
CA LEU A 496 14.17 20.63 6.87
C LEU A 496 14.15 21.00 5.38
N GLU A 497 13.77 20.04 4.54
CA GLU A 497 13.69 20.09 3.08
C GLU A 497 12.24 20.18 2.58
N GLU A 498 11.28 19.55 3.29
CA GLU A 498 9.85 19.64 2.99
C GLU A 498 9.01 19.87 4.26
N LEU A 499 8.11 20.84 4.22
CA LEU A 499 7.18 21.16 5.30
C LEU A 499 5.74 21.26 4.80
N HIS A 500 4.86 20.42 5.34
CA HIS A 500 3.42 20.48 5.09
C HIS A 500 2.68 20.68 6.41
N ILE A 501 1.84 21.72 6.47
CA ILE A 501 1.05 22.07 7.65
C ILE A 501 -0.40 22.26 7.24
N ASP A 502 -1.22 21.22 7.47
CA ASP A 502 -2.68 21.31 7.53
C ASP A 502 -3.08 21.88 8.91
N ALA A 503 -2.75 23.15 9.09
CA ALA A 503 -3.18 23.95 10.20
C ALA A 503 -3.55 25.35 9.72
N LEU A 504 -4.68 25.82 10.22
CA LEU A 504 -5.22 27.17 10.11
C LEU A 504 -4.13 28.25 10.28
N PHE A 505 -3.63 28.76 9.15
CA PHE A 505 -2.63 29.83 9.06
C PHE A 505 -3.29 31.16 8.70
N ASP A 506 -3.10 32.17 9.55
CA ASP A 506 -3.36 33.56 9.17
C ASP A 506 -2.03 34.25 8.79
N PRO A 507 -1.86 34.77 7.57
CA PRO A 507 -0.60 35.37 7.13
C PRO A 507 -0.19 36.63 7.90
N ILE A 508 -1.15 37.38 8.46
CA ILE A 508 -0.88 38.65 9.14
C ILE A 508 -0.48 38.39 10.59
N GLU A 509 -1.17 37.48 11.29
CA GLU A 509 -0.88 37.17 12.70
C GLU A 509 0.35 36.25 12.89
N HIS A 510 0.75 35.51 11.85
CA HIS A 510 1.78 34.47 11.93
C HIS A 510 3.00 34.72 11.03
N SER A 511 3.14 35.94 10.50
CA SER A 511 4.24 36.39 9.63
C SER A 511 5.62 35.99 10.16
N ASP A 512 5.87 36.34 11.42
CA ASP A 512 7.20 36.28 12.02
C ASP A 512 7.58 34.83 12.36
N LYS A 513 6.56 34.00 12.65
CA LYS A 513 6.70 32.57 12.88
C LYS A 513 7.10 31.88 11.58
N LEU A 514 6.43 32.18 10.46
CA LEU A 514 6.81 31.65 9.15
C LEU A 514 8.18 32.18 8.67
N ALA A 515 8.48 33.46 8.91
CA ALA A 515 9.81 34.01 8.64
C ALA A 515 10.91 33.26 9.42
N THR A 516 10.68 32.95 10.70
CA THR A 516 11.64 32.17 11.49
C THR A 516 11.80 30.73 10.97
N VAL A 517 10.75 30.10 10.43
CA VAL A 517 10.88 28.78 9.77
C VAL A 517 11.81 28.86 8.56
N PHE A 518 11.65 29.88 7.71
CA PHE A 518 12.56 30.13 6.59
C PHE A 518 13.99 30.42 7.08
N ASP A 519 14.17 31.41 7.95
CA ASP A 519 15.49 31.81 8.47
C ASP A 519 16.24 30.67 9.21
N LYS A 520 15.53 29.60 9.62
CA LYS A 520 16.11 28.37 10.21
C LYS A 520 16.25 27.20 9.25
N SER A 521 15.58 27.20 8.10
CA SER A 521 15.48 26.03 7.20
C SER A 521 16.01 26.36 5.80
N PRO A 522 17.32 26.63 5.64
CA PRO A 522 17.90 27.08 4.36
C PRO A 522 17.79 26.06 3.22
N ASN A 523 17.56 24.78 3.56
CA ASN A 523 17.37 23.68 2.63
C ASN A 523 15.91 23.49 2.20
N LEU A 524 14.96 24.30 2.70
CA LEU A 524 13.53 24.12 2.44
C LEU A 524 13.21 24.25 0.95
N THR A 525 12.81 23.14 0.33
CA THR A 525 12.46 23.03 -1.08
C THR A 525 10.95 23.10 -1.30
N THR A 526 10.16 22.49 -0.41
CA THR A 526 8.70 22.38 -0.52
C THR A 526 8.03 22.95 0.73
N LEU A 527 7.07 23.86 0.56
CA LEU A 527 6.21 24.36 1.65
C LEU A 527 4.74 24.20 1.26
N THR A 528 3.92 23.64 2.15
CA THR A 528 2.46 23.56 2.02
C THR A 528 1.77 24.11 3.26
N LEU A 529 0.88 25.09 3.08
CA LEU A 529 0.12 25.75 4.16
C LEU A 529 -1.39 25.71 3.88
N HIS A 530 -2.21 25.62 4.94
CA HIS A 530 -3.67 25.74 4.85
C HIS A 530 -4.19 27.00 5.57
N CYS A 531 -4.57 28.02 4.80
CA CYS A 531 -5.01 29.30 5.33
C CYS A 531 -6.45 29.31 5.88
N THR A 532 -6.75 30.26 6.77
CA THR A 532 -8.09 30.53 7.33
C THR A 532 -8.91 31.47 6.45
N ASN A 533 -8.46 32.72 6.36
CA ASN A 533 -9.13 33.86 5.72
C ASN A 533 -8.10 34.73 4.98
N ALA A 534 -7.02 34.10 4.50
CA ALA A 534 -5.90 34.79 3.88
C ALA A 534 -6.33 35.71 2.74
N HIS A 535 -6.05 37.00 2.86
CA HIS A 535 -5.93 37.85 1.67
C HIS A 535 -4.71 37.34 0.87
N PHE A 536 -4.97 36.78 -0.31
CA PHE A 536 -3.95 36.17 -1.17
C PHE A 536 -2.71 37.06 -1.33
N ASN A 537 -2.89 38.34 -1.66
CA ASN A 537 -1.80 39.29 -1.84
C ASN A 537 -0.94 39.48 -0.57
N GLY A 538 -1.55 39.55 0.62
CA GLY A 538 -0.81 39.67 1.89
C GLY A 538 0.00 38.41 2.21
N THR A 539 -0.51 37.25 1.81
CA THR A 539 0.19 35.95 1.92
C THR A 539 1.39 35.91 0.99
N ILE A 540 1.20 36.29 -0.27
CA ILE A 540 2.24 36.26 -1.28
C ILE A 540 3.31 37.29 -1.01
N GLU A 541 3.00 38.56 -0.73
CA GLU A 541 4.03 39.58 -0.51
C GLU A 541 4.90 39.26 0.73
N LEU A 542 4.31 38.73 1.82
CA LEU A 542 5.07 38.22 2.97
C LEU A 542 6.05 37.09 2.59
N ILE A 543 5.55 36.08 1.87
CA ILE A 543 6.31 34.88 1.56
C ILE A 543 7.37 35.17 0.48
N LYS A 544 7.05 36.02 -0.49
CA LYS A 544 7.89 36.47 -1.62
C LYS A 544 9.24 37.01 -1.16
N ASP A 545 9.26 37.92 -0.19
CA ASP A 545 10.52 38.48 0.32
C ASP A 545 11.41 37.40 0.94
N ARG A 546 10.82 36.41 1.64
CA ARG A 546 11.56 35.28 2.25
C ARG A 546 11.96 34.22 1.23
N LEU A 547 11.15 33.97 0.21
CA LEU A 547 11.50 33.07 -0.90
C LEU A 547 12.59 33.64 -1.80
N SER A 548 12.73 34.96 -1.90
CA SER A 548 13.84 35.55 -2.66
C SER A 548 15.24 35.21 -2.10
N THR A 549 15.34 34.87 -0.80
CA THR A 549 16.61 34.45 -0.17
C THR A 549 16.86 32.95 -0.27
N HIS A 550 15.82 32.15 -0.52
CA HIS A 550 15.90 30.68 -0.49
C HIS A 550 16.27 30.08 -1.85
N GLN A 551 17.58 30.01 -2.12
CA GLN A 551 18.13 29.54 -3.40
C GLN A 551 17.77 28.10 -3.80
N HIS A 552 17.25 27.28 -2.88
CA HIS A 552 16.84 25.89 -3.13
C HIS A 552 15.33 25.68 -3.19
N PHE A 553 14.54 26.73 -2.94
CA PHE A 553 13.08 26.61 -2.93
C PHE A 553 12.51 26.24 -4.30
N ARG A 554 11.56 25.29 -4.31
CA ARG A 554 11.02 24.65 -5.51
C ARG A 554 9.50 24.79 -5.65
N LEU A 555 8.75 24.63 -4.55
CA LEU A 555 7.29 24.47 -4.61
C LEU A 555 6.60 25.11 -3.39
N LEU A 556 5.76 26.12 -3.65
CA LEU A 556 4.85 26.70 -2.66
C LEU A 556 3.41 26.25 -2.96
N ASN A 557 2.80 25.53 -2.03
CA ASN A 557 1.37 25.25 -2.04
C ASN A 557 0.67 26.06 -0.95
N VAL A 558 -0.32 26.86 -1.33
CA VAL A 558 -1.23 27.55 -0.39
C VAL A 558 -2.65 27.08 -0.68
N ASP A 559 -3.20 26.32 0.25
CA ASP A 559 -4.61 25.90 0.26
C ASP A 559 -5.41 26.85 1.14
N SER A 560 -6.68 27.07 0.82
CA SER A 560 -7.59 27.94 1.55
C SER A 560 -9.04 27.59 1.18
N PRO A 561 -10.02 27.75 2.09
CA PRO A 561 -11.44 27.63 1.73
C PRO A 561 -11.88 28.57 0.60
N SER A 562 -11.10 29.62 0.30
CA SER A 562 -11.38 30.62 -0.73
C SER A 562 -10.46 30.57 -1.95
N PHE A 563 -9.40 29.75 -1.97
CA PHE A 563 -8.52 29.56 -3.13
C PHE A 563 -7.55 28.38 -2.92
N LYS A 564 -7.11 27.75 -4.00
CA LYS A 564 -5.99 26.78 -3.98
C LYS A 564 -4.96 27.16 -5.03
N ILE A 565 -3.73 27.40 -4.59
CA ILE A 565 -2.64 27.86 -5.45
C ILE A 565 -1.40 26.99 -5.20
N SER A 566 -0.79 26.58 -6.31
CA SER A 566 0.49 25.89 -6.36
C SER A 566 1.39 26.74 -7.25
N LEU A 567 2.58 27.11 -6.78
CA LEU A 567 3.56 27.90 -7.52
C LEU A 567 4.89 27.16 -7.53
N ASP A 568 5.40 26.88 -8.72
CA ASP A 568 6.78 26.41 -8.89
C ASP A 568 7.79 27.57 -8.85
N ARG A 569 9.08 27.24 -8.82
CA ARG A 569 10.17 28.22 -8.79
C ARG A 569 10.19 29.18 -10.00
N ALA A 570 9.81 28.73 -11.19
CA ALA A 570 9.78 29.57 -12.38
C ALA A 570 8.60 30.56 -12.34
N GLU A 571 7.44 30.09 -11.86
CA GLU A 571 6.27 30.93 -11.61
C GLU A 571 6.56 31.97 -10.51
N LEU A 572 7.13 31.55 -9.38
CA LEU A 572 7.65 32.42 -8.31
C LEU A 572 8.65 33.46 -8.83
N GLY A 573 9.64 33.03 -9.64
CA GLY A 573 10.59 33.94 -10.29
C GLY A 573 9.89 34.97 -11.19
N SER A 574 8.85 34.56 -11.92
CA SER A 574 8.08 35.45 -12.79
C SER A 574 7.23 36.49 -12.04
N LEU A 575 6.80 36.17 -10.82
CA LEU A 575 6.08 37.03 -9.87
C LEU A 575 7.03 37.97 -9.10
N LEU A 576 8.20 37.47 -8.72
CA LEU A 576 9.28 38.24 -8.08
C LEU A 576 9.81 39.34 -9.00
N LEU A 577 10.06 39.03 -10.27
CA LEU A 577 10.68 39.95 -11.23
C LEU A 577 9.74 41.04 -11.76
N ASP A 578 8.41 40.88 -11.67
CA ASP A 578 7.46 41.90 -12.12
C ASP A 578 6.16 41.93 -11.28
N PRO A 579 6.18 42.68 -10.15
CA PRO A 579 4.98 42.93 -9.34
C PRO A 579 3.84 43.64 -10.09
N LYS A 580 4.07 44.21 -11.27
CA LYS A 580 3.02 44.88 -12.06
C LYS A 580 2.17 43.89 -12.85
N LYS A 581 2.61 42.64 -13.04
CA LYS A 581 1.73 41.53 -13.51
C LYS A 581 0.59 41.23 -12.55
N ILE A 582 0.78 41.49 -11.26
CA ILE A 582 -0.26 41.37 -10.22
C ILE A 582 -1.23 42.57 -10.27
N ASN A 583 -0.79 43.72 -10.81
CA ASN A 583 -1.54 44.98 -10.85
C ASN A 583 -2.23 45.27 -12.20
N ALA A 584 -1.89 44.55 -13.28
CA ALA A 584 -2.83 44.36 -14.38
C ALA A 584 -4.10 43.69 -13.83
N PRO A 585 -5.32 44.02 -14.31
CA PRO A 585 -6.54 43.99 -13.48
C PRO A 585 -6.99 42.58 -13.03
N LEU A 586 -6.37 42.11 -11.94
CA LEU A 586 -6.81 41.08 -11.02
C LEU A 586 -7.52 41.68 -9.79
N ILE A 587 -7.76 43.00 -9.83
CA ILE A 587 -8.39 43.80 -8.77
C ILE A 587 -9.86 43.37 -8.62
N GLY A 588 -10.17 42.65 -7.54
CA GLY A 588 -11.55 42.36 -7.12
C GLY A 588 -12.06 40.93 -7.29
N PHE A 589 -11.21 39.97 -7.70
CA PHE A 589 -11.64 38.57 -7.85
C PHE A 589 -11.68 37.81 -6.51
N GLU A 590 -12.87 37.74 -5.92
CA GLU A 590 -13.31 36.53 -5.20
C GLU A 590 -13.35 35.34 -6.18
N PRO A 591 -13.19 34.09 -5.73
CA PRO A 591 -12.50 33.05 -6.50
C PRO A 591 -13.10 32.74 -7.88
N ILE A 592 -12.38 33.20 -8.89
CA ILE A 592 -12.38 32.63 -10.24
C ILE A 592 -10.97 32.07 -10.46
N VAL A 593 -10.80 30.75 -10.36
CA VAL A 593 -9.49 30.13 -10.66
C VAL A 593 -9.37 29.99 -12.18
N ILE A 594 -8.56 30.86 -12.77
CA ILE A 594 -8.31 30.90 -14.22
C ILE A 594 -6.96 30.23 -14.51
N GLU A 595 -6.98 28.94 -14.83
CA GLU A 595 -5.79 28.21 -15.26
C GLU A 595 -5.42 28.62 -16.70
N ARG A 596 -4.44 29.51 -16.81
CA ARG A 596 -4.05 30.14 -18.07
C ARG A 596 -2.63 29.76 -18.50
N TYR A 597 -2.54 28.84 -19.44
CA TYR A 597 -1.29 28.52 -20.14
C TYR A 597 -1.16 29.41 -21.38
N GLY A 598 -0.42 30.51 -21.23
CA GLY A 598 -0.10 31.45 -22.31
C GLY A 598 -1.32 32.19 -22.88
N ALA A 599 -1.59 32.00 -24.17
CA ALA A 599 -2.66 32.68 -24.90
C ALA A 599 -4.05 32.04 -24.74
N HIS A 600 -4.19 30.95 -23.97
CA HIS A 600 -5.41 30.14 -23.89
C HIS A 600 -5.85 29.90 -22.45
N MET A 601 -7.18 29.85 -22.23
CA MET A 601 -7.79 29.52 -20.94
C MET A 601 -8.07 28.01 -20.92
N HIS A 602 -7.33 27.25 -20.13
CA HIS A 602 -7.45 25.78 -20.13
C HIS A 602 -8.61 25.33 -19.26
N ALA A 603 -8.63 25.80 -18.00
CA ALA A 603 -9.78 25.68 -17.13
C ALA A 603 -10.24 27.07 -16.64
N LEU A 604 -11.55 27.23 -16.59
CA LEU A 604 -12.22 28.25 -15.80
C LEU A 604 -12.91 27.52 -14.65
N VAL A 605 -12.50 27.79 -13.41
CA VAL A 605 -13.23 27.33 -12.21
C VAL A 605 -14.09 28.48 -11.71
N ILE A 606 -15.39 28.26 -11.66
CA ILE A 606 -16.35 29.12 -10.96
C ILE A 606 -16.66 28.46 -9.61
N ASP A 607 -16.69 29.25 -8.54
CA ASP A 607 -16.79 28.78 -7.15
C ASP A 607 -17.96 29.43 -6.38
N ASP A 608 -18.34 28.84 -5.26
CA ASP A 608 -19.59 29.05 -4.51
C ASP A 608 -19.82 30.51 -4.03
N TYR A 609 -18.74 31.26 -3.91
CA TYR A 609 -18.69 32.62 -3.35
C TYR A 609 -19.02 33.73 -4.36
N ILE A 610 -19.10 33.42 -5.66
CA ILE A 610 -19.17 34.43 -6.72
C ILE A 610 -20.48 35.23 -6.69
N LYS A 611 -20.36 36.57 -6.68
CA LYS A 611 -21.49 37.51 -6.67
C LYS A 611 -21.83 37.99 -8.09
N ASP A 612 -22.98 38.67 -8.25
CA ASP A 612 -23.40 39.30 -9.52
C ASP A 612 -22.26 40.10 -10.19
N ASP A 613 -21.49 40.86 -9.42
CA ASP A 613 -20.39 41.69 -9.92
C ASP A 613 -19.24 40.86 -10.51
N GLY A 614 -18.95 39.69 -9.93
CA GLY A 614 -17.95 38.74 -10.44
C GLY A 614 -18.43 38.05 -11.73
N ILE A 615 -19.72 37.74 -11.82
CA ILE A 615 -20.34 37.22 -13.04
C ILE A 615 -20.40 38.30 -14.14
N GLU A 616 -20.64 39.57 -13.79
CA GLU A 616 -20.54 40.69 -14.73
C GLU A 616 -19.10 40.96 -15.17
N ALA A 617 -18.10 40.78 -14.29
CA ALA A 617 -16.69 40.84 -14.67
C ALA A 617 -16.36 39.73 -15.68
N LEU A 618 -16.85 38.51 -15.45
CA LEU A 618 -16.72 37.38 -16.37
C LEU A 618 -17.44 37.62 -17.71
N ASP A 619 -18.60 38.29 -17.70
CA ASP A 619 -19.28 38.75 -18.93
C ASP A 619 -18.43 39.76 -19.71
N LYS A 620 -17.87 40.76 -19.03
CA LYS A 620 -16.98 41.78 -19.64
C LYS A 620 -15.70 41.14 -20.19
N VAL A 621 -15.09 40.17 -19.49
CA VAL A 621 -13.92 39.41 -19.95
C VAL A 621 -14.24 38.56 -21.19
N THR A 622 -15.38 37.86 -21.19
CA THR A 622 -15.78 37.01 -22.33
C THR A 622 -16.34 37.79 -23.53
N GLN A 623 -16.59 39.10 -23.39
CA GLN A 623 -16.87 40.01 -24.52
C GLN A 623 -15.61 40.40 -25.31
N ILE A 624 -14.39 40.07 -24.85
CA ILE A 624 -13.14 40.45 -25.53
C ILE A 624 -12.91 39.53 -26.77
N PRO A 625 -13.00 40.01 -28.03
CA PRO A 625 -13.61 39.16 -29.07
C PRO A 625 -12.73 38.12 -29.80
N LYS A 626 -11.43 37.95 -29.52
CA LYS A 626 -10.49 37.33 -30.51
C LYS A 626 -9.42 36.32 -30.03
N SER A 627 -9.42 35.82 -28.79
CA SER A 627 -8.38 34.82 -28.38
C SER A 627 -8.78 33.75 -27.35
N LEU A 628 -9.92 33.89 -26.67
CA LEU A 628 -10.35 32.98 -25.61
C LEU A 628 -10.90 31.64 -26.15
N LYS A 629 -10.00 30.75 -26.56
CA LYS A 629 -10.30 29.32 -26.74
C LYS A 629 -10.38 28.64 -25.37
N LEU A 630 -11.57 28.17 -24.99
CA LEU A 630 -11.80 27.42 -23.75
C LEU A 630 -11.79 25.91 -24.04
N ARG A 631 -10.99 25.14 -23.30
CA ARG A 631 -10.95 23.67 -23.39
C ARG A 631 -11.85 22.98 -22.35
N ARG A 632 -11.87 23.47 -21.11
CA ARG A 632 -12.61 22.86 -19.99
C ARG A 632 -13.28 23.93 -19.11
N LEU A 633 -14.43 23.58 -18.56
CA LEU A 633 -15.22 24.44 -17.67
C LEU A 633 -15.57 23.65 -16.39
N ASP A 634 -14.98 24.02 -15.26
CA ASP A 634 -15.29 23.43 -13.96
C ASP A 634 -16.19 24.42 -13.21
N ILE A 635 -17.37 23.98 -12.77
CA ILE A 635 -18.34 24.84 -12.08
C ILE A 635 -18.64 24.18 -10.75
N ARG A 636 -18.13 24.74 -9.66
CA ARG A 636 -18.32 24.24 -8.30
C ARG A 636 -19.42 25.10 -7.66
N VAL A 637 -20.46 24.44 -7.16
CA VAL A 637 -21.66 25.09 -6.60
C VAL A 637 -22.21 24.25 -5.45
N ASP A 638 -21.64 24.37 -4.25
CA ASP A 638 -22.36 24.03 -3.02
C ASP A 638 -23.67 24.82 -2.97
N TRP A 639 -24.79 24.12 -2.88
CA TRP A 639 -26.12 24.75 -2.94
C TRP A 639 -26.52 25.46 -1.64
N GLU A 640 -25.98 25.06 -0.48
CA GLU A 640 -26.17 25.76 0.79
C GLU A 640 -25.39 27.09 0.81
N LEU A 641 -24.20 27.15 0.21
CA LEU A 641 -23.46 28.39 -0.02
C LEU A 641 -24.08 29.22 -1.15
N PHE A 642 -24.45 28.63 -2.29
CA PHE A 642 -25.13 29.33 -3.40
C PHE A 642 -26.46 29.96 -2.97
N ARG A 643 -27.26 29.28 -2.13
CA ARG A 643 -28.51 29.83 -1.55
C ARG A 643 -28.25 30.94 -0.51
N LYS A 644 -27.04 31.03 0.05
CA LYS A 644 -26.57 32.14 0.91
C LYS A 644 -25.81 33.21 0.12
N SER A 645 -25.41 32.90 -1.12
CA SER A 645 -24.70 33.83 -1.99
C SER A 645 -25.61 35.03 -2.30
N ARG A 646 -24.98 36.14 -2.68
CA ARG A 646 -25.70 37.33 -3.15
C ARG A 646 -25.94 37.30 -4.66
N MET A 647 -25.82 36.14 -5.30
CA MET A 647 -26.12 36.02 -6.73
C MET A 647 -27.63 36.12 -6.94
N THR A 648 -28.05 37.18 -7.64
CA THR A 648 -29.45 37.42 -7.95
C THR A 648 -29.84 36.73 -9.26
N GLN A 649 -31.12 36.80 -9.61
CA GLN A 649 -31.60 36.40 -10.94
C GLN A 649 -30.85 37.11 -12.08
N LYS A 650 -30.33 38.32 -11.85
CA LYS A 650 -29.49 39.07 -12.80
C LYS A 650 -28.14 38.38 -13.02
N GLY A 651 -27.42 38.02 -11.94
CA GLY A 651 -26.18 37.23 -12.02
C GLY A 651 -26.40 35.91 -12.76
N MET A 652 -27.43 35.15 -12.41
CA MET A 652 -27.78 33.90 -13.10
C MET A 652 -28.02 34.09 -14.60
N GLN A 653 -28.78 35.12 -15.00
CA GLN A 653 -29.00 35.47 -16.42
C GLN A 653 -27.72 35.91 -17.13
N THR A 654 -26.78 36.54 -16.43
CA THR A 654 -25.48 36.94 -16.98
C THR A 654 -24.55 35.74 -17.13
N LEU A 655 -24.55 34.78 -16.19
CA LEU A 655 -23.81 33.52 -16.33
C LEU A 655 -24.31 32.68 -17.51
N ASP A 656 -25.63 32.62 -17.73
CA ASP A 656 -26.23 31.98 -18.91
C ASP A 656 -25.74 32.62 -20.23
N LYS A 657 -25.64 33.96 -20.29
CA LYS A 657 -25.06 34.68 -21.45
C LYS A 657 -23.57 34.37 -21.63
N VAL A 658 -22.79 34.34 -20.55
CA VAL A 658 -21.35 33.99 -20.55
C VAL A 658 -21.16 32.59 -21.15
N ILE A 659 -21.87 31.60 -20.63
CA ILE A 659 -21.76 30.20 -21.07
C ILE A 659 -22.17 30.09 -22.55
N LYS A 660 -23.30 30.68 -22.94
CA LYS A 660 -23.76 30.69 -24.35
C LYS A 660 -22.76 31.35 -25.30
N ARG A 661 -22.09 32.43 -24.88
CA ARG A 661 -21.05 33.10 -25.67
C ARG A 661 -19.79 32.23 -25.82
N LEU A 662 -19.32 31.64 -24.73
CA LEU A 662 -18.16 30.72 -24.73
C LEU A 662 -18.40 29.47 -25.60
N LEU A 663 -19.63 28.95 -25.59
CA LEU A 663 -20.05 27.86 -26.48
C LEU A 663 -20.10 28.30 -27.94
N ALA A 664 -20.67 29.48 -28.24
CA ALA A 664 -20.73 30.02 -29.60
C ALA A 664 -19.35 30.31 -30.21
N SER A 665 -18.41 30.86 -29.43
CA SER A 665 -17.05 31.14 -29.91
C SER A 665 -16.25 29.90 -30.31
N ASN A 666 -16.63 28.72 -29.82
CA ASN A 666 -16.04 27.44 -30.22
C ASN A 666 -16.69 26.82 -31.49
N ILE A 667 -17.72 27.46 -32.09
CA ILE A 667 -18.46 26.94 -33.27
C ILE A 667 -18.05 27.63 -34.59
N ASP A 668 -17.66 28.90 -34.57
CA ASP A 668 -17.40 29.68 -35.81
C ASP A 668 -15.94 29.70 -36.29
N ALA A 669 -15.10 28.82 -35.76
CA ALA A 669 -13.69 28.72 -36.13
C ALA A 669 -13.43 27.97 -37.46
N ASN A 670 -13.84 28.54 -38.59
CA ASN A 670 -13.46 28.04 -39.93
C ASN A 670 -13.22 29.17 -40.96
N PRO A 671 -11.96 29.54 -41.26
CA PRO A 671 -11.66 30.44 -42.38
C PRO A 671 -11.76 29.70 -43.72
N ALA A 672 -12.35 30.34 -44.72
CA ALA A 672 -12.27 29.85 -46.10
C ALA A 672 -10.82 29.96 -46.63
N PRO A 673 -10.37 29.04 -47.50
CA PRO A 673 -9.03 29.13 -48.09
C PRO A 673 -8.96 30.31 -49.07
N GLU A 674 -8.10 31.28 -48.78
CA GLU A 674 -7.80 32.36 -49.72
C GLU A 674 -7.01 31.81 -50.92
N ALA A 675 -7.51 32.05 -52.13
CA ALA A 675 -6.88 31.59 -53.36
C ALA A 675 -5.69 32.49 -53.74
N SER A 676 -4.46 31.99 -53.56
CA SER A 676 -3.26 32.65 -54.03
C SER A 676 -3.19 32.66 -55.57
N LYS A 677 -2.79 33.80 -56.14
CA LYS A 677 -2.55 33.98 -57.58
C LYS A 677 -1.15 34.52 -57.83
N SER A 678 -0.25 33.65 -58.30
CA SER A 678 0.76 33.95 -59.35
C SER A 678 1.67 32.73 -59.55
N ASP A 679 1.67 32.17 -60.77
CA ASP A 679 2.79 31.69 -61.60
C ASP A 679 4.14 31.36 -60.91
N VAL A 680 4.87 30.28 -61.27
CA VAL A 680 5.31 29.90 -62.64
C VAL A 680 5.37 28.36 -62.88
N TYR A 681 5.30 28.00 -64.16
CA TYR A 681 5.43 26.69 -64.85
C TYR A 681 6.72 25.85 -64.55
N PRO A 682 6.87 24.57 -65.04
CA PRO A 682 5.85 23.52 -65.33
C PRO A 682 6.29 22.04 -65.08
N ALA A 683 5.34 21.09 -65.23
CA ALA A 683 5.43 19.69 -65.73
C ALA A 683 6.52 18.71 -65.20
N VAL A 684 6.19 17.47 -64.82
CA VAL A 684 6.13 16.21 -65.64
C VAL A 684 5.89 15.04 -64.63
N MET A 685 5.28 13.86 -64.84
CA MET A 685 4.73 13.07 -65.97
C MET A 685 3.27 12.64 -65.63
N SER A 686 2.32 12.45 -66.57
CA SER A 686 2.00 11.26 -67.41
C SER A 686 1.26 10.08 -66.73
N SER A 687 0.46 9.34 -67.51
CA SER A 687 -0.60 8.42 -67.06
C SER A 687 -0.54 7.03 -67.76
N LEU A 688 -1.61 6.21 -67.62
CA LEU A 688 -1.81 4.84 -68.14
C LEU A 688 -1.14 3.74 -67.27
N LEU A 689 -1.65 2.51 -67.15
CA LEU A 689 -2.65 1.76 -67.96
C LEU A 689 -3.81 1.17 -67.11
N ALA A 690 -4.83 0.62 -67.79
CA ALA A 690 -5.91 -0.20 -67.25
C ALA A 690 -6.26 -1.36 -68.22
N GLU A 691 -7.10 -2.31 -67.79
CA GLU A 691 -7.42 -3.60 -68.46
C GLU A 691 -6.24 -4.63 -68.49
N LYS A 692 -6.44 -5.97 -68.57
CA LYS A 692 -7.63 -6.82 -68.77
C LYS A 692 -7.41 -8.26 -68.26
N ALA A 693 -8.43 -8.92 -67.68
CA ALA A 693 -8.66 -10.40 -67.69
C ALA A 693 -9.96 -10.75 -66.92
N THR A 694 -10.57 -11.92 -67.14
CA THR A 694 -11.90 -12.30 -66.58
C THR A 694 -12.11 -13.83 -66.51
N ALA A 695 -13.17 -14.27 -65.81
CA ALA A 695 -13.71 -15.63 -65.62
C ALA A 695 -13.19 -16.37 -64.36
N LEU A 696 -13.97 -17.24 -63.68
CA LEU A 696 -15.21 -17.96 -64.03
C LEU A 696 -16.34 -17.85 -62.97
N LEU A 697 -17.57 -18.20 -63.37
CA LEU A 697 -18.73 -18.57 -62.53
C LEU A 697 -19.31 -19.92 -63.03
N PRO A 698 -20.10 -20.64 -62.22
CA PRO A 698 -21.55 -20.77 -62.49
C PRO A 698 -22.42 -20.56 -61.22
N ALA A 699 -23.52 -19.80 -61.26
CA ALA A 699 -24.90 -20.22 -61.60
C ALA A 699 -25.58 -21.11 -60.52
N SER A 700 -26.84 -20.91 -60.09
CA SER A 700 -27.97 -20.08 -60.57
C SER A 700 -28.86 -19.67 -59.34
N ASN A 701 -30.09 -19.11 -59.37
CA ASN A 701 -31.12 -18.96 -60.42
C ASN A 701 -32.13 -17.80 -60.13
N SER A 702 -33.30 -17.83 -60.80
CA SER A 702 -34.52 -17.01 -60.69
C SER A 702 -34.97 -16.53 -59.30
N SER A 703 -35.49 -15.32 -59.05
CA SER A 703 -36.22 -14.29 -59.84
C SER A 703 -37.76 -14.40 -59.94
N TYR A 704 -38.46 -13.36 -59.46
CA TYR A 704 -39.77 -12.89 -59.92
C TYR A 704 -39.89 -11.37 -59.59
N ALA A 705 -40.70 -10.65 -60.36
CA ALA A 705 -40.93 -9.19 -60.31
C ALA A 705 -42.31 -8.90 -61.01
N PRO A 706 -42.78 -7.65 -61.26
CA PRO A 706 -42.16 -6.32 -61.01
C PRO A 706 -43.15 -5.17 -60.59
N LEU A 707 -42.67 -3.91 -60.70
CA LEU A 707 -43.41 -2.66 -60.98
C LEU A 707 -44.16 -1.95 -59.80
N PRO A 708 -44.44 -0.62 -59.90
CA PRO A 708 -44.02 0.32 -58.84
C PRO A 708 -45.08 1.37 -58.41
N HIS A 709 -44.70 2.28 -57.49
CA HIS A 709 -45.09 3.70 -57.58
C HIS A 709 -44.04 4.61 -56.92
N SER A 710 -44.00 5.87 -57.36
CA SER A 710 -42.95 6.85 -57.04
C SER A 710 -43.49 8.11 -56.34
N LEU A 711 -42.79 8.61 -55.32
CA LEU A 711 -42.90 10.00 -54.84
C LEU A 711 -41.51 10.54 -54.45
N PRO A 712 -41.26 11.87 -54.51
CA PRO A 712 -39.91 12.44 -54.46
C PRO A 712 -39.39 12.69 -53.05
N SER A 713 -38.10 12.40 -52.83
CA SER A 713 -37.37 12.78 -51.61
C SER A 713 -36.89 14.24 -51.68
N ILE A 714 -37.40 15.10 -50.80
CA ILE A 714 -36.86 16.46 -50.62
C ILE A 714 -35.57 16.36 -49.78
N SER A 715 -34.42 16.50 -50.42
CA SER A 715 -33.11 16.45 -49.76
C SER A 715 -32.73 17.79 -49.12
N SER A 716 -33.28 18.09 -47.94
CA SER A 716 -32.86 19.23 -47.12
C SER A 716 -31.51 18.96 -46.44
N SER A 717 -30.41 19.20 -47.15
CA SER A 717 -29.04 18.98 -46.65
C SER A 717 -28.61 20.03 -45.63
N THR A 718 -29.14 19.95 -44.40
CA THR A 718 -28.67 20.78 -43.28
C THR A 718 -27.27 20.34 -42.85
N SER A 719 -26.25 21.06 -43.31
CA SER A 719 -24.85 20.85 -42.93
C SER A 719 -24.65 21.09 -41.42
N THR A 720 -24.64 20.02 -40.64
CA THR A 720 -24.29 20.07 -39.21
C THR A 720 -22.80 20.36 -39.02
N LYS A 721 -22.44 21.62 -38.76
CA LYS A 721 -21.08 21.99 -38.32
C LYS A 721 -20.70 21.17 -37.07
N THR A 722 -19.69 20.33 -37.17
CA THR A 722 -19.13 19.59 -36.02
C THR A 722 -18.13 20.45 -35.24
N LEU A 723 -18.23 20.43 -33.91
CA LEU A 723 -17.26 21.09 -33.01
C LEU A 723 -15.84 20.53 -33.20
N THR A 724 -14.83 21.41 -33.25
CA THR A 724 -13.42 21.02 -33.42
C THR A 724 -12.75 20.54 -32.13
N THR A 725 -13.34 20.80 -30.97
CA THR A 725 -12.84 20.37 -29.65
C THR A 725 -14.01 20.04 -28.72
N PRO A 726 -13.99 18.90 -28.02
CA PRO A 726 -14.97 18.57 -26.98
C PRO A 726 -14.83 19.51 -25.78
N LEU A 727 -15.93 19.81 -25.08
CA LEU A 727 -15.90 20.56 -23.82
C LEU A 727 -16.17 19.64 -22.62
N GLU A 728 -15.20 19.56 -21.72
CA GLU A 728 -15.39 18.88 -20.44
C GLU A 728 -16.06 19.79 -19.42
N PHE A 729 -17.14 19.29 -18.81
CA PHE A 729 -17.76 19.91 -17.63
C PHE A 729 -17.50 19.08 -16.38
N THR A 730 -17.02 19.75 -15.33
CA THR A 730 -16.95 19.20 -13.97
C THR A 730 -17.90 19.99 -13.08
N PHE A 731 -18.62 19.28 -12.21
CA PHE A 731 -19.59 19.85 -11.28
C PHE A 731 -19.49 19.21 -9.89
N SER A 732 -19.79 19.99 -8.86
CA SER A 732 -19.76 19.57 -7.45
C SER A 732 -20.84 20.32 -6.70
N THR A 733 -21.74 19.61 -6.00
CA THR A 733 -22.79 20.23 -5.19
C THR A 733 -23.17 19.38 -3.99
N HIS A 734 -23.66 20.03 -2.95
CA HIS A 734 -24.11 19.35 -1.74
C HIS A 734 -25.63 19.13 -1.67
N TYR A 735 -26.48 19.89 -2.40
CA TYR A 735 -27.94 19.73 -2.37
C TYR A 735 -28.66 20.03 -3.71
N GLU A 736 -29.92 19.58 -3.79
CA GLU A 736 -30.94 19.85 -4.84
C GLU A 736 -30.55 19.54 -6.31
N PHE A 737 -30.72 18.27 -6.71
CA PHE A 737 -30.51 17.77 -8.08
C PHE A 737 -31.49 18.31 -9.14
N GLY A 738 -32.59 18.94 -8.71
CA GLY A 738 -33.74 19.24 -9.58
C GLY A 738 -33.45 20.25 -10.70
N TRP A 739 -33.00 21.46 -10.32
CA TRP A 739 -32.75 22.54 -11.28
C TRP A 739 -31.67 22.19 -12.31
N TRP A 740 -30.68 21.40 -11.89
CA TRP A 740 -29.60 20.91 -12.77
C TRP A 740 -30.12 20.02 -13.89
N CYS A 741 -31.19 19.25 -13.69
CA CYS A 741 -31.82 18.50 -14.79
C CYS A 741 -32.37 19.43 -15.87
N SER A 742 -33.00 20.55 -15.48
CA SER A 742 -33.51 21.57 -16.42
C SER A 742 -32.36 22.27 -17.14
N PHE A 743 -31.29 22.68 -16.42
CA PHE A 743 -30.09 23.27 -17.02
C PHE A 743 -29.40 22.32 -18.02
N LEU A 744 -29.21 21.05 -17.65
CA LEU A 744 -28.61 20.04 -18.51
C LEU A 744 -29.49 19.75 -19.73
N SER A 745 -30.82 19.67 -19.57
CA SER A 745 -31.76 19.44 -20.67
C SER A 745 -31.65 20.50 -21.79
N ALA A 746 -31.35 21.75 -21.44
CA ALA A 746 -31.13 22.82 -22.41
C ALA A 746 -29.77 22.74 -23.13
N ASN A 747 -28.77 22.08 -22.53
CA ASN A 747 -27.36 22.15 -22.96
C ASN A 747 -26.74 20.80 -23.41
N PHE A 748 -27.43 19.67 -23.30
CA PHE A 748 -26.92 18.32 -23.64
C PHE A 748 -26.32 18.15 -25.05
N GLN A 749 -26.62 19.05 -26.00
CA GLN A 749 -26.05 19.03 -27.36
C GLN A 749 -24.53 19.35 -27.43
N VAL A 750 -23.92 19.89 -26.37
CA VAL A 750 -22.49 20.28 -26.35
C VAL A 750 -21.67 19.62 -25.23
N LEU A 751 -22.32 18.93 -24.29
CA LEU A 751 -21.67 18.30 -23.15
C LEU A 751 -21.10 16.94 -23.55
N THR A 752 -19.77 16.77 -23.57
CA THR A 752 -19.14 15.46 -23.84
C THR A 752 -18.73 14.71 -22.56
N SER A 753 -18.48 15.44 -21.47
CA SER A 753 -18.22 14.88 -20.14
C SER A 753 -18.95 15.69 -19.08
N LEU A 754 -19.56 15.00 -18.10
CA LEU A 754 -20.26 15.57 -16.96
C LEU A 754 -19.90 14.77 -15.70
N GLU A 755 -19.23 15.42 -14.75
CA GLU A 755 -19.03 14.89 -13.41
C GLU A 755 -19.87 15.65 -12.39
N ILE A 756 -20.52 14.95 -11.45
CA ILE A 756 -21.30 15.51 -10.34
C ILE A 756 -20.78 14.88 -9.03
N LYS A 757 -20.26 15.69 -8.11
CA LYS A 757 -19.74 15.24 -6.80
C LYS A 757 -20.69 15.59 -5.64
N ASN A 758 -20.46 14.92 -4.51
CA ASN A 758 -21.03 15.16 -3.17
C ASN A 758 -22.55 15.07 -3.03
N VAL A 759 -23.24 14.32 -3.89
CA VAL A 759 -24.71 14.25 -3.85
C VAL A 759 -25.21 13.56 -2.57
N HIS A 760 -25.84 14.35 -1.70
CA HIS A 760 -26.61 13.91 -0.54
C HIS A 760 -28.05 13.53 -0.94
N ALA A 761 -28.76 12.81 -0.06
CA ALA A 761 -30.14 12.36 -0.27
C ALA A 761 -31.07 13.51 -0.69
N CYS A 762 -31.39 13.57 -1.98
CA CYS A 762 -32.12 14.69 -2.59
C CYS A 762 -33.53 14.79 -2.00
N LYS A 763 -33.79 15.81 -1.16
CA LYS A 763 -35.08 15.95 -0.47
C LYS A 763 -36.20 16.45 -1.40
N SER A 764 -35.84 17.14 -2.48
CA SER A 764 -36.71 18.05 -3.24
C SER A 764 -36.53 17.84 -4.75
N VAL A 765 -37.46 17.08 -5.34
CA VAL A 765 -37.54 16.88 -6.80
C VAL A 765 -38.85 17.44 -7.39
N GLN A 766 -39.70 18.05 -6.54
CA GLN A 766 -41.01 18.63 -6.90
C GLN A 766 -40.99 19.76 -7.97
N MET A 767 -39.80 20.19 -8.42
CA MET A 767 -39.66 21.10 -9.57
C MET A 767 -39.59 20.36 -10.92
N LEU A 768 -39.10 19.11 -10.98
CA LEU A 768 -38.95 18.38 -12.25
C LEU A 768 -40.29 18.16 -12.97
N ASP A 769 -41.35 17.83 -12.23
CA ASP A 769 -42.65 17.53 -12.84
C ASP A 769 -43.32 18.77 -13.44
N LYS A 770 -42.99 19.97 -12.94
CA LYS A 770 -43.49 21.24 -13.51
C LYS A 770 -42.79 21.57 -14.82
N ASP A 771 -41.47 21.42 -14.88
CA ASP A 771 -40.69 21.67 -16.10
C ASP A 771 -40.87 20.55 -17.15
N THR A 772 -40.98 19.28 -16.74
CA THR A 772 -41.19 18.17 -17.68
C THR A 772 -42.61 18.14 -18.26
N ALA A 773 -43.62 18.63 -17.52
CA ALA A 773 -44.96 18.90 -18.06
C ALA A 773 -44.96 20.06 -19.07
N TYR A 774 -43.97 20.96 -19.03
CA TYR A 774 -43.76 21.99 -20.06
C TYR A 774 -43.08 21.39 -21.31
N MET A 775 -42.03 20.58 -21.11
CA MET A 775 -41.30 19.90 -22.20
C MET A 775 -42.17 18.92 -22.99
N THR A 776 -42.97 18.08 -22.33
CA THR A 776 -43.82 17.08 -23.03
C THR A 776 -44.97 17.71 -23.81
N LYS A 777 -45.46 18.89 -23.41
CA LYS A 777 -46.52 19.61 -24.13
C LYS A 777 -46.08 20.29 -25.42
N GLN A 778 -44.77 20.44 -25.66
CA GLN A 778 -44.22 21.17 -26.82
C GLN A 778 -44.11 20.31 -28.09
N GLY A 779 -44.22 18.98 -28.00
CA GLY A 779 -44.24 18.07 -29.17
C GLY A 779 -42.97 18.04 -30.03
N GLN A 780 -41.90 18.74 -29.65
CA GLN A 780 -40.64 18.75 -30.39
C GLN A 780 -39.85 17.45 -30.20
N PRO A 781 -39.17 16.94 -31.25
CA PRO A 781 -38.30 15.77 -31.11
C PRO A 781 -37.17 16.07 -30.13
N GLN A 782 -37.01 15.22 -29.12
CA GLN A 782 -35.94 15.36 -28.13
C GLN A 782 -34.58 15.22 -28.82
N LYS A 783 -33.79 16.29 -28.76
CA LYS A 783 -32.44 16.32 -29.33
C LYS A 783 -31.51 15.45 -28.47
N GLN A 784 -30.92 14.44 -29.08
CA GLN A 784 -30.02 13.50 -28.42
C GLN A 784 -28.76 14.21 -27.88
N SER A 785 -28.29 13.75 -26.72
CA SER A 785 -27.06 14.26 -26.10
C SER A 785 -25.80 13.70 -26.76
N VAL A 786 -24.73 14.50 -26.79
CA VAL A 786 -23.38 14.06 -27.22
C VAL A 786 -22.51 13.56 -26.05
N LEU A 787 -23.12 13.33 -24.88
CA LEU A 787 -22.43 12.94 -23.65
C LEU A 787 -21.82 11.54 -23.73
N LYS A 788 -20.49 11.48 -23.63
CA LYS A 788 -19.69 10.24 -23.59
C LYS A 788 -19.35 9.81 -22.17
N THR A 789 -19.22 10.74 -21.23
CA THR A 789 -18.83 10.43 -19.84
C THR A 789 -19.80 11.04 -18.84
N PHE A 790 -20.38 10.21 -17.98
CA PHE A 790 -21.20 10.62 -16.85
C PHE A 790 -20.62 10.05 -15.55
N ILE A 791 -20.23 10.93 -14.62
CA ILE A 791 -19.68 10.57 -13.31
C ILE A 791 -20.56 11.16 -12.23
N LEU A 792 -20.96 10.36 -11.26
CA LEU A 792 -21.83 10.75 -10.15
C LEU A 792 -21.29 10.13 -8.86
N ARG A 793 -20.84 10.98 -7.92
CA ARG A 793 -20.22 10.56 -6.64
C ARG A 793 -21.09 10.99 -5.47
N GLY A 794 -21.56 10.02 -4.69
CA GLY A 794 -22.44 10.22 -3.54
C GLY A 794 -21.74 10.30 -2.19
N THR A 795 -22.56 10.42 -1.15
CA THR A 795 -22.14 10.49 0.26
C THR A 795 -22.62 9.30 1.10
N TYR A 796 -22.81 8.13 0.47
CA TYR A 796 -23.38 6.90 1.05
C TYR A 796 -24.78 7.07 1.67
N SER A 797 -25.49 8.13 1.31
CA SER A 797 -26.89 8.37 1.68
C SER A 797 -27.83 7.64 0.71
N LYS A 798 -29.07 7.34 1.15
CA LYS A 798 -30.06 6.67 0.30
C LYS A 798 -30.57 7.64 -0.76
N PHE A 799 -30.54 7.24 -2.03
CA PHE A 799 -31.24 7.97 -3.09
C PHE A 799 -32.75 7.74 -2.96
N LYS A 800 -33.56 8.79 -3.18
CA LYS A 800 -35.01 8.63 -3.28
C LYS A 800 -35.43 8.23 -4.70
N GLU A 801 -36.64 7.68 -4.85
CA GLU A 801 -37.20 7.32 -6.16
C GLU A 801 -37.25 8.50 -7.13
N GLU A 802 -37.66 9.70 -6.70
CA GLU A 802 -37.79 10.86 -7.60
C GLU A 802 -36.43 11.24 -8.22
N GLY A 803 -35.34 11.04 -7.46
CA GLY A 803 -33.97 11.22 -7.95
C GLY A 803 -33.54 10.12 -8.93
N ILE A 804 -34.01 8.88 -8.73
CA ILE A 804 -33.80 7.78 -9.70
C ILE A 804 -34.60 8.01 -10.96
N ASP A 805 -35.82 8.55 -10.88
CA ASP A 805 -36.61 8.96 -12.05
C ASP A 805 -35.89 10.03 -12.87
N ALA A 806 -35.19 10.96 -12.21
CA ALA A 806 -34.38 11.99 -12.87
C ALA A 806 -33.11 11.39 -13.51
N LEU A 807 -32.40 10.50 -12.80
CA LEU A 807 -31.21 9.82 -13.32
C LEU A 807 -31.52 8.91 -14.52
N VAL A 808 -32.59 8.11 -14.43
CA VAL A 808 -33.08 7.26 -15.53
C VAL A 808 -33.46 8.10 -16.74
N ARG A 809 -34.14 9.24 -16.54
CA ARG A 809 -34.44 10.19 -17.62
C ARG A 809 -33.16 10.75 -18.26
N ILE A 810 -32.16 11.17 -17.48
CA ILE A 810 -30.86 11.62 -18.00
C ILE A 810 -30.15 10.55 -18.83
N LEU A 811 -30.07 9.31 -18.34
CA LEU A 811 -29.38 8.21 -19.03
C LEU A 811 -30.08 7.87 -20.36
N SER A 812 -31.41 7.86 -20.39
CA SER A 812 -32.19 7.65 -21.63
C SER A 812 -31.98 8.74 -22.70
N LEU A 813 -31.52 9.93 -22.33
CA LEU A 813 -31.19 11.03 -23.24
C LEU A 813 -29.74 11.00 -23.76
N CYS A 814 -28.91 10.07 -23.26
CA CYS A 814 -27.48 9.97 -23.56
C CYS A 814 -27.14 8.70 -24.36
N PRO A 815 -27.56 8.60 -25.65
CA PRO A 815 -27.37 7.38 -26.42
C PRO A 815 -25.90 7.04 -26.67
N PHE A 816 -25.00 8.02 -26.72
CA PHE A 816 -23.57 7.85 -26.99
C PHE A 816 -22.69 7.75 -25.73
N LEU A 817 -23.29 7.40 -24.58
CA LEU A 817 -22.56 7.26 -23.32
C LEU A 817 -21.55 6.10 -23.42
N GLU A 818 -20.26 6.39 -23.20
CA GLU A 818 -19.17 5.41 -23.22
C GLU A 818 -18.69 5.04 -21.81
N THR A 819 -18.81 5.95 -20.85
CA THR A 819 -18.37 5.76 -19.45
C THR A 819 -19.44 6.23 -18.48
N PHE A 820 -19.92 5.32 -17.62
CA PHE A 820 -20.83 5.59 -16.52
C PHE A 820 -20.14 5.27 -15.19
N ARG A 821 -19.95 6.28 -14.32
CA ARG A 821 -19.40 6.08 -12.98
C ARG A 821 -20.40 6.55 -11.92
N PHE A 822 -20.77 5.68 -10.99
CA PHE A 822 -21.81 5.89 -10.00
C PHE A 822 -21.36 5.35 -8.62
N THR A 823 -20.58 6.17 -7.92
CA THR A 823 -19.71 5.73 -6.81
C THR A 823 -20.19 6.27 -5.46
N ARG A 824 -19.92 5.54 -4.36
CA ARG A 824 -20.33 5.92 -2.98
C ARG A 824 -21.85 6.12 -2.81
N MET A 825 -22.66 5.30 -3.47
CA MET A 825 -24.12 5.41 -3.48
C MET A 825 -24.81 4.25 -2.74
N LYS A 826 -25.98 4.52 -2.15
CA LYS A 826 -26.88 3.49 -1.62
C LYS A 826 -28.23 3.53 -2.34
N LEU A 827 -28.45 2.54 -3.22
CA LEU A 827 -29.74 2.31 -3.88
C LEU A 827 -30.45 1.09 -3.29
N THR A 828 -31.73 0.89 -3.61
CA THR A 828 -32.40 -0.41 -3.44
C THR A 828 -32.14 -1.32 -4.65
N HIS A 829 -32.47 -2.61 -4.55
CA HIS A 829 -32.43 -3.53 -5.69
C HIS A 829 -33.29 -3.04 -6.88
N SER A 830 -34.50 -2.54 -6.62
CA SER A 830 -35.37 -2.00 -7.68
C SER A 830 -34.74 -0.78 -8.36
N GLN A 831 -34.17 0.15 -7.58
CA GLN A 831 -33.48 1.33 -8.11
C GLN A 831 -32.26 0.96 -8.95
N TRP A 832 -31.43 0.00 -8.51
CA TRP A 832 -30.32 -0.53 -9.33
C TRP A 832 -30.82 -1.08 -10.67
N ARG A 833 -31.85 -1.95 -10.66
CA ARG A 833 -32.46 -2.49 -11.89
C ARG A 833 -32.97 -1.40 -12.82
N ARG A 834 -33.58 -0.33 -12.29
CA ARG A 834 -34.04 0.84 -13.07
C ARG A 834 -32.90 1.62 -13.70
N VAL A 835 -31.79 1.83 -12.98
CA VAL A 835 -30.59 2.51 -13.51
C VAL A 835 -29.93 1.68 -14.62
N PHE A 836 -29.72 0.37 -14.41
CA PHE A 836 -29.13 -0.50 -15.44
C PHE A 836 -30.02 -0.63 -16.68
N LEU A 837 -31.35 -0.70 -16.55
CA LEU A 837 -32.29 -0.65 -17.68
C LEU A 837 -32.26 0.65 -18.49
N ALA A 838 -31.71 1.74 -17.94
CA ALA A 838 -31.59 3.04 -18.62
C ALA A 838 -30.26 3.21 -19.37
N LEU A 839 -29.34 2.25 -19.28
CA LEU A 839 -28.01 2.30 -19.89
C LEU A 839 -28.03 1.77 -21.34
N ASN A 840 -27.56 2.57 -22.29
CA ASN A 840 -27.39 2.13 -23.68
C ASN A 840 -26.11 1.31 -23.87
N TYR A 841 -26.19 0.01 -23.57
CA TYR A 841 -25.07 -0.92 -23.63
C TYR A 841 -24.38 -1.08 -25.00
N HIS A 842 -24.97 -0.58 -26.10
CA HIS A 842 -24.34 -0.56 -27.42
C HIS A 842 -23.17 0.45 -27.53
N HIS A 843 -23.04 1.39 -26.58
CA HIS A 843 -21.93 2.36 -26.54
C HIS A 843 -21.12 2.33 -25.23
N ILE A 844 -21.69 1.83 -24.13
CA ILE A 844 -21.04 1.85 -22.81
C ILE A 844 -19.91 0.82 -22.73
N LYS A 845 -18.69 1.32 -22.55
CA LYS A 845 -17.44 0.57 -22.42
C LYS A 845 -17.01 0.39 -20.96
N VAL A 846 -17.35 1.33 -20.09
CA VAL A 846 -16.91 1.34 -18.68
C VAL A 846 -18.09 1.62 -17.76
N ILE A 847 -18.31 0.73 -16.78
CA ILE A 847 -19.21 0.94 -15.65
C ILE A 847 -18.38 0.89 -14.36
N ASP A 848 -18.37 1.98 -13.59
CA ASP A 848 -17.68 2.06 -12.29
C ASP A 848 -18.70 2.32 -11.20
N ILE A 849 -18.96 1.31 -10.37
CA ILE A 849 -19.88 1.38 -9.23
C ILE A 849 -19.13 1.15 -7.91
N ARG A 850 -17.84 1.55 -7.86
CA ARG A 850 -16.98 1.35 -6.70
C ARG A 850 -17.55 1.98 -5.42
N ARG A 851 -17.32 1.32 -4.29
CA ARG A 851 -17.83 1.70 -2.96
C ARG A 851 -19.34 1.88 -2.92
N SER A 852 -20.10 1.13 -3.70
CA SER A 852 -21.56 1.18 -3.67
C SER A 852 -22.14 0.02 -2.86
N ASN A 853 -23.45 0.04 -2.62
CA ASN A 853 -24.15 -1.09 -2.00
C ASN A 853 -24.68 -2.13 -3.01
N ALA A 854 -24.26 -2.08 -4.28
CA ALA A 854 -24.74 -3.00 -5.32
C ALA A 854 -24.52 -4.48 -4.96
N GLY A 855 -23.39 -4.79 -4.30
CA GLY A 855 -23.06 -6.14 -3.86
C GLY A 855 -24.04 -6.75 -2.86
N LEU A 856 -24.72 -5.95 -2.02
CA LEU A 856 -25.67 -6.46 -1.01
C LEU A 856 -26.94 -7.07 -1.62
N PHE A 857 -27.23 -6.77 -2.88
CA PHE A 857 -28.44 -7.23 -3.57
C PHE A 857 -28.21 -8.37 -4.55
N ASN A 858 -27.04 -9.03 -4.46
CA ASN A 858 -26.63 -10.17 -5.30
C ASN A 858 -26.70 -9.84 -6.81
N MET A 859 -25.61 -9.29 -7.34
CA MET A 859 -25.55 -8.63 -8.67
C MET A 859 -25.80 -9.52 -9.92
N MET A 860 -26.32 -10.73 -9.74
CA MET A 860 -26.90 -11.57 -10.79
C MET A 860 -27.89 -10.80 -11.68
N LEU A 861 -28.88 -10.12 -11.08
CA LEU A 861 -29.92 -9.41 -11.82
C LEU A 861 -29.38 -8.26 -12.68
N PRO A 862 -28.45 -7.40 -12.22
CA PRO A 862 -27.71 -6.50 -13.08
C PRO A 862 -27.00 -7.14 -14.28
N ILE A 863 -26.43 -8.35 -14.16
CA ILE A 863 -25.80 -9.05 -15.30
C ILE A 863 -26.83 -9.49 -16.33
N GLU A 864 -27.98 -10.01 -15.91
CA GLU A 864 -29.05 -10.48 -16.81
C GLU A 864 -29.51 -9.38 -17.78
N LEU A 865 -29.57 -8.13 -17.30
CA LEU A 865 -30.00 -6.95 -18.06
C LEU A 865 -29.00 -6.48 -19.14
N ILE A 866 -27.75 -6.93 -19.08
CA ILE A 866 -26.74 -6.60 -20.10
C ILE A 866 -27.05 -7.45 -21.34
N PRO A 867 -27.22 -6.88 -22.54
CA PRO A 867 -27.42 -7.67 -23.76
C PRO A 867 -26.10 -8.30 -24.22
N ASP A 868 -26.17 -9.46 -24.88
CA ASP A 868 -24.97 -10.21 -25.32
C ASP A 868 -24.15 -9.51 -26.42
N ASN A 869 -24.65 -8.39 -26.97
CA ASN A 869 -23.95 -7.49 -27.88
C ASN A 869 -23.52 -6.16 -27.23
N ALA A 870 -23.40 -6.11 -25.90
CA ALA A 870 -22.86 -4.96 -25.18
C ALA A 870 -21.36 -4.76 -25.46
N VAL A 871 -20.92 -3.51 -25.58
CA VAL A 871 -19.49 -3.15 -25.81
C VAL A 871 -18.71 -2.94 -24.52
N LEU A 872 -19.17 -3.53 -23.42
CA LEU A 872 -18.64 -3.32 -22.06
C LEU A 872 -17.27 -3.99 -21.91
N THR A 873 -16.23 -3.17 -21.80
CA THR A 873 -14.83 -3.58 -21.59
C THR A 873 -14.41 -3.61 -20.12
N GLU A 874 -15.09 -2.86 -19.25
CA GLU A 874 -14.76 -2.79 -17.82
C GLU A 874 -15.99 -2.63 -16.92
N LEU A 875 -16.05 -3.45 -15.86
CA LEU A 875 -16.93 -3.28 -14.71
C LEU A 875 -16.08 -3.18 -13.43
N ASP A 876 -15.97 -1.97 -12.89
CA ASP A 876 -15.30 -1.72 -11.61
C ASP A 876 -16.34 -1.76 -10.47
N VAL A 877 -16.29 -2.81 -9.67
CA VAL A 877 -17.12 -3.01 -8.46
C VAL A 877 -16.36 -2.66 -7.19
N SER A 878 -15.16 -2.08 -7.29
CA SER A 878 -14.17 -2.18 -6.23
C SER A 878 -14.59 -1.60 -4.89
N LYS A 879 -14.20 -2.29 -3.80
CA LYS A 879 -14.51 -1.87 -2.41
C LYS A 879 -16.03 -1.68 -2.15
N SER A 880 -16.88 -2.34 -2.94
CA SER A 880 -18.32 -2.47 -2.68
C SER A 880 -18.61 -3.65 -1.76
N TYR A 881 -19.78 -3.67 -1.13
CA TYR A 881 -20.16 -4.71 -0.17
C TYR A 881 -20.54 -6.03 -0.86
N MET A 882 -19.56 -6.80 -1.35
CA MET A 882 -19.73 -8.14 -1.91
C MET A 882 -19.12 -9.21 -0.99
N THR A 883 -19.68 -10.43 -1.01
CA THR A 883 -18.96 -11.62 -0.54
C THR A 883 -18.04 -12.14 -1.66
N GLU A 884 -17.00 -12.88 -1.29
CA GLU A 884 -16.10 -13.53 -2.24
C GLU A 884 -16.86 -14.48 -3.19
N THR A 885 -17.81 -15.25 -2.68
CA THR A 885 -18.68 -16.12 -3.50
C THR A 885 -19.51 -15.32 -4.51
N THR A 886 -20.02 -14.14 -4.12
CA THR A 886 -20.75 -13.24 -5.03
C THR A 886 -19.82 -12.69 -6.11
N MET A 887 -18.60 -12.29 -5.74
CA MET A 887 -17.56 -11.80 -6.66
C MET A 887 -17.15 -12.86 -7.68
N LEU A 888 -16.85 -14.09 -7.24
CA LEU A 888 -16.45 -15.19 -8.13
C LEU A 888 -17.59 -15.58 -9.08
N THR A 889 -18.84 -15.56 -8.62
CA THR A 889 -20.02 -15.79 -9.47
C THR A 889 -20.17 -14.68 -10.52
N LEU A 890 -20.07 -13.40 -10.10
CA LEU A 890 -20.11 -12.23 -10.98
C LEU A 890 -19.03 -12.30 -12.07
N GLN A 891 -17.79 -12.63 -11.70
CA GLN A 891 -16.67 -12.81 -12.63
C GLN A 891 -16.92 -13.96 -13.62
N LYS A 892 -17.41 -15.10 -13.14
CA LYS A 892 -17.72 -16.28 -13.97
C LYS A 892 -18.81 -15.97 -15.00
N ASP A 893 -19.87 -15.26 -14.61
CA ASP A 893 -20.97 -14.94 -15.52
C ASP A 893 -20.67 -13.80 -16.48
N LEU A 894 -19.92 -12.77 -16.06
CA LEU A 894 -19.43 -11.75 -16.99
C LEU A 894 -18.44 -12.34 -18.00
N LYS A 895 -17.50 -13.19 -17.56
CA LYS A 895 -16.58 -13.89 -18.48
C LYS A 895 -17.31 -14.83 -19.46
N ARG A 896 -18.46 -15.37 -19.06
CA ARG A 896 -19.34 -16.22 -19.89
C ARG A 896 -20.12 -15.44 -20.95
N ARG A 897 -20.66 -14.26 -20.61
CA ARG A 897 -21.46 -13.45 -21.55
C ARG A 897 -20.62 -12.46 -22.36
N LEU A 898 -19.57 -11.90 -21.76
CA LEU A 898 -18.73 -10.85 -22.31
C LEU A 898 -17.25 -11.20 -22.10
N PRO A 899 -16.66 -12.09 -22.93
CA PRO A 899 -15.31 -12.61 -22.73
C PRO A 899 -14.18 -11.57 -22.80
N GLY A 900 -14.47 -10.32 -23.19
CA GLY A 900 -13.55 -9.18 -23.14
C GLY A 900 -13.77 -8.20 -21.98
N CYS A 901 -14.73 -8.42 -21.08
CA CYS A 901 -15.03 -7.51 -19.97
C CYS A 901 -14.11 -7.76 -18.77
N ARG A 902 -13.25 -6.79 -18.44
CA ARG A 902 -12.46 -6.80 -17.21
C ARG A 902 -13.34 -6.48 -16.00
N VAL A 903 -13.31 -7.33 -14.97
CA VAL A 903 -13.93 -7.04 -13.67
C VAL A 903 -12.84 -6.57 -12.69
N VAL A 904 -13.02 -5.39 -12.08
CA VAL A 904 -12.10 -4.82 -11.08
C VAL A 904 -12.78 -4.81 -9.71
N VAL A 905 -12.07 -5.24 -8.65
CA VAL A 905 -12.59 -5.47 -7.29
C VAL A 905 -11.72 -4.78 -6.22
#